data_AF-G1V7P1-F1
#
_entry.id   AF-G1V7P1-F1
#
_cell.length_a   1.000
_cell.length_b   1.000
_cell.length_c   1.000
_cell.angle_alpha   90.00
_cell.angle_beta   90.00
_cell.angle_gamma   90.00
#
_symmetry.space_group_name_H-M   'P 1'
#
loop_
_entity.id
_entity.type
_entity.pdbx_description
1 polymer ?
#
loop_
_entity_poly.entity_id
_entity_poly.type
_entity_poly.pdbx_seq_one_letter_code
_entity_poly.pdbx_strand_id
1 'polypeptide(L)'
;MTLSRGAIGNLVNRYRAVLRKCRMMNVFGSLAVAGMLVAGNAGFAGAEELSGDISPISLSGDTRNIIGVGDISLRSTEPALRYLINVSGQGQLDISMSNGSPMAVGHADGIYLKDYSDSDQYASAFHVAGSGSSGSFVGTGTFSMVGGGKLLGVCAFLSESKGTLTLSGDITGEAEAVMNGSNGYASFAAAAAGGNLVFGGDRTTLRAKASTGNNANGAFVKYGGMIDFASKSVLIESKNTDSNSVGINCADGTVKTSADTDLDIVVEGNKATTGIQLTASSSDVQLAGNLDLTATQTGQDSFASVLGISNDSGKMVVSGPTSLRLVTNAPFDAKGITASGKADMSFLGDVEIAVTGSASGSALYTTYRYDYSTQAGICPVISLGTDGKAVTLNSSGYGINNQGGSVSLTGQRINITGSTGVFVEGGGNENVFADVRFDGPTTINADKAIVTSIKAGEQVGASVTFAYNPTPINVPVTKESADSKVRGSVTGSSGTINKENAGSLAFYGDISNFSGVFNQKGGTTFLSEGAAGYFGKAQLAVTGGALVAPTLSFQKTGTLTLAGGTLETGTGQIFTSALNADGDMKDPGAVKLSDSNWKFDSGVIAFDDAKYNIVYAQTAAGLLGAGNVAADNVSGSGSAKEITFTGTLVELPPGDPDSFETLQKAVLDTGIDSIKLGSDIVLSKRLQGTTPVARSLAIDGNGHTISGAYPGLWFKGMDSGTVSIQNIAFDGLKTSSGDRYEGPVSFGPAIFFDMGYFAYNWKSTAKLIIGDGVQFRNTESVGDGAGGAVRTAHGIVEIGNNVSFINCTGGSGGGLYSESFTTIGDNVVFEGNKGRRGGALNVVDDYGGYLTDPNYASGARRVKYVHIGKNALFKNNSVELLGSGGNGGAIEVQSGELSIDDGATFTGNTSKSTGGAIAVCDWSPQLPAKAVLGSATFIQNSAGSYGGAIINEGDVRFNGPVSFVENTAGKIGGAVCNLNTLNMAAESAFSKNTAGVGGGLYNEGIASLGKASFIENAAADGGGAVFNVHQLTFADGAVFSGNSATDGGAVYNDFSADKDGNVVSDGSLTFNGGARFTGNTASGLGGAIYNTRSITLNPGAGQEIVFSGNTDSTGSNAIFMGDGSSLDITGDGKVVFDDALSSQSATPTLKKTGSGELLLNASMDGFLGTASF
;
A
#
# COMPACT_ATOMS: atom_id res chain seq x y z
N MET A 1 -61.41 9.30 -48.86
CA MET A 1 -60.76 10.30 -49.73
C MET A 1 -59.28 10.33 -49.38
N THR A 2 -58.39 10.37 -50.38
CA THR A 2 -56.96 10.11 -50.16
C THR A 2 -56.16 11.40 -50.36
N LEU A 3 -55.49 11.89 -49.30
CA LEU A 3 -54.54 12.99 -49.38
C LEU A 3 -53.12 12.41 -49.29
N SER A 4 -52.26 12.76 -50.26
CA SER A 4 -50.91 12.19 -50.35
C SER A 4 -49.93 12.81 -49.34
N ARG A 5 -48.88 12.05 -48.98
CA ARG A 5 -47.92 12.43 -47.92
C ARG A 5 -47.27 13.82 -48.10
N GLY A 6 -47.12 14.30 -49.35
CA GLY A 6 -46.60 15.64 -49.65
C GLY A 6 -47.47 16.81 -49.16
N ALA A 7 -48.78 16.60 -48.99
CA ALA A 7 -49.69 17.60 -48.41
C ALA A 7 -49.48 17.74 -46.89
N ILE A 8 -49.24 16.62 -46.19
CA ILE A 8 -49.04 16.58 -44.74
C ILE A 8 -47.73 17.29 -44.35
N GLY A 9 -46.64 17.05 -45.07
CA GLY A 9 -45.36 17.75 -44.82
C GLY A 9 -45.47 19.27 -44.97
N ASN A 10 -46.24 19.74 -45.96
CA ASN A 10 -46.53 21.17 -46.14
C ASN A 10 -47.39 21.75 -45.01
N LEU A 11 -48.32 20.98 -44.43
CA LEU A 11 -49.14 21.42 -43.31
C LEU A 11 -48.32 21.54 -42.02
N VAL A 12 -47.47 20.55 -41.72
CA VAL A 12 -46.59 20.55 -40.52
C VAL A 12 -45.59 21.70 -40.58
N ASN A 13 -44.98 21.97 -41.73
CA ASN A 13 -44.04 23.08 -41.88
C ASN A 13 -44.73 24.46 -41.75
N ARG A 14 -45.97 24.62 -42.22
CA ARG A 14 -46.77 25.84 -41.97
C ARG A 14 -47.14 25.97 -40.49
N TYR A 15 -47.53 24.90 -39.82
CA TYR A 15 -47.79 24.92 -38.37
C TYR A 15 -46.55 25.31 -37.55
N ARG A 16 -45.38 24.74 -37.86
CA ARG A 16 -44.10 25.14 -37.22
C ARG A 16 -43.74 26.60 -37.49
N ALA A 17 -44.04 27.13 -38.67
CA ALA A 17 -43.83 28.55 -38.99
C ALA A 17 -44.80 29.50 -38.24
N VAL A 18 -46.05 29.09 -38.01
CA VAL A 18 -47.02 29.84 -37.20
C VAL A 18 -46.62 29.80 -35.72
N LEU A 19 -46.31 28.63 -35.16
CA LEU A 19 -45.91 28.50 -33.76
C LEU A 19 -44.63 29.29 -33.44
N ARG A 20 -43.64 29.33 -34.35
CA ARG A 20 -42.45 30.20 -34.21
C ARG A 20 -42.77 31.70 -34.29
N LYS A 21 -43.88 32.12 -34.91
CA LYS A 21 -44.33 33.53 -34.88
C LYS A 21 -45.12 33.89 -33.62
N CYS A 22 -45.75 32.94 -32.94
CA CYS A 22 -46.61 33.20 -31.77
C CYS A 22 -45.88 33.22 -30.41
N ARG A 23 -44.58 32.87 -30.35
CA ARG A 23 -43.75 32.89 -29.12
C ARG A 23 -44.32 32.15 -27.88
N MET A 24 -45.20 31.15 -28.08
CA MET A 24 -45.70 30.33 -26.97
C MET A 24 -44.79 29.11 -26.73
N MET A 25 -43.89 29.26 -25.76
CA MET A 25 -43.27 28.14 -25.03
C MET A 25 -43.62 28.30 -23.55
N ASN A 26 -43.82 27.17 -22.86
CA ASN A 26 -44.39 27.04 -21.50
C ASN A 26 -45.90 27.32 -21.40
N VAL A 27 -46.52 26.77 -20.34
CA VAL A 27 -47.98 26.76 -20.04
C VAL A 27 -48.79 25.85 -20.99
N PHE A 28 -49.46 24.76 -20.58
CA PHE A 28 -49.72 24.15 -19.26
C PHE A 28 -49.28 22.67 -19.20
N GLY A 29 -49.18 22.10 -17.99
CA GLY A 29 -49.04 20.66 -17.75
C GLY A 29 -50.30 20.01 -17.19
N SER A 30 -50.35 18.67 -17.27
CA SER A 30 -51.11 17.76 -16.39
C SER A 30 -52.58 18.10 -16.06
N LEU A 31 -53.51 17.94 -17.02
CA LEU A 31 -54.84 17.38 -16.71
C LEU A 31 -55.55 16.79 -17.95
N ALA A 32 -55.46 15.46 -18.12
CA ALA A 32 -56.26 14.70 -19.09
C ALA A 32 -56.61 13.28 -18.61
N VAL A 33 -56.40 12.95 -17.33
CA VAL A 33 -56.86 11.70 -16.70
C VAL A 33 -58.27 11.93 -16.15
N ALA A 34 -59.25 11.96 -17.07
CA ALA A 34 -60.66 12.17 -16.76
C ALA A 34 -61.56 11.54 -17.85
N GLY A 35 -61.38 10.23 -18.09
CA GLY A 35 -62.04 9.50 -19.18
C GLY A 35 -62.18 8.00 -18.92
N MET A 36 -62.43 7.61 -17.67
CA MET A 36 -62.72 6.21 -17.29
C MET A 36 -64.16 5.80 -17.64
N LEU A 37 -64.34 4.49 -17.88
CA LEU A 37 -65.61 3.74 -17.92
C LEU A 37 -66.67 4.20 -18.95
N VAL A 38 -66.85 3.41 -20.02
CA VAL A 38 -67.94 2.42 -20.16
C VAL A 38 -67.38 1.19 -20.93
N ALA A 39 -67.95 -0.01 -20.68
CA ALA A 39 -67.56 -1.31 -21.24
C ALA A 39 -67.58 -1.40 -22.79
N GLY A 40 -66.92 -2.39 -23.44
CA GLY A 40 -66.05 -3.46 -22.93
C GLY A 40 -65.86 -4.62 -23.94
N ASN A 41 -64.96 -5.56 -23.61
CA ASN A 41 -64.67 -6.88 -24.23
C ASN A 41 -65.09 -7.16 -25.70
N ALA A 42 -64.14 -6.97 -26.63
CA ALA A 42 -63.89 -7.85 -27.79
C ALA A 42 -62.53 -7.49 -28.40
N GLY A 43 -61.62 -8.40 -28.77
CA GLY A 43 -61.56 -9.86 -28.60
C GLY A 43 -60.24 -10.39 -29.20
N PHE A 44 -59.74 -11.55 -28.78
CA PHE A 44 -58.49 -12.13 -29.31
C PHE A 44 -58.63 -12.45 -30.82
N ALA A 45 -57.87 -11.76 -31.67
CA ALA A 45 -57.71 -12.07 -33.09
C ALA A 45 -56.43 -11.43 -33.65
N GLY A 46 -55.47 -12.24 -34.11
CA GLY A 46 -54.22 -11.75 -34.70
C GLY A 46 -52.97 -12.49 -34.22
N ALA A 47 -52.92 -13.81 -34.43
CA ALA A 47 -51.64 -14.54 -34.46
C ALA A 47 -51.14 -14.53 -35.91
N GLU A 48 -49.93 -14.02 -36.13
CA GLU A 48 -49.31 -13.95 -37.46
C GLU A 48 -48.37 -15.16 -37.63
N GLU A 49 -48.68 -16.03 -38.60
CA GLU A 49 -47.92 -17.25 -38.89
C GLU A 49 -46.80 -16.90 -39.89
N LEU A 50 -45.54 -16.98 -39.43
CA LEU A 50 -44.39 -16.43 -40.15
C LEU A 50 -43.28 -17.47 -40.31
N SER A 51 -42.63 -17.49 -41.47
CA SER A 51 -41.45 -18.32 -41.77
C SER A 51 -40.47 -17.56 -42.69
N GLY A 52 -39.16 -17.70 -42.43
CA GLY A 52 -38.08 -16.98 -43.13
C GLY A 52 -37.21 -16.11 -42.20
N ASP A 53 -36.24 -15.39 -42.78
CA ASP A 53 -35.49 -14.33 -42.07
C ASP A 53 -36.40 -13.11 -41.84
N ILE A 54 -36.47 -12.62 -40.60
CA ILE A 54 -37.31 -11.46 -40.22
C ILE A 54 -36.43 -10.36 -39.61
N SER A 55 -36.75 -9.11 -39.95
CA SER A 55 -36.10 -7.91 -39.39
C SER A 55 -36.41 -7.71 -37.88
N PRO A 56 -35.59 -6.93 -37.14
CA PRO A 56 -35.77 -6.71 -35.70
C PRO A 56 -37.17 -6.24 -35.31
N ILE A 57 -37.71 -6.79 -34.23
CA ILE A 57 -39.07 -6.56 -33.74
C ILE A 57 -39.01 -5.51 -32.63
N SER A 58 -39.65 -4.35 -32.82
CA SER A 58 -39.73 -3.30 -31.79
C SER A 58 -41.16 -2.83 -31.59
N LEU A 59 -41.63 -2.87 -30.35
CA LEU A 59 -43.01 -2.58 -29.94
C LEU A 59 -43.05 -1.56 -28.80
N SER A 60 -44.05 -0.68 -28.83
CA SER A 60 -44.28 0.36 -27.83
C SER A 60 -45.79 0.63 -27.71
N GLY A 61 -46.47 -0.18 -26.90
CA GLY A 61 -47.93 -0.30 -26.90
C GLY A 61 -48.45 -1.39 -27.85
N ASP A 62 -49.70 -1.79 -27.61
CA ASP A 62 -50.43 -2.91 -28.22
C ASP A 62 -49.85 -4.32 -27.94
N THR A 63 -50.71 -5.34 -28.11
CA THR A 63 -50.40 -6.77 -27.92
C THR A 63 -50.18 -7.46 -29.27
N ARG A 64 -49.20 -8.36 -29.39
CA ARG A 64 -48.96 -9.19 -30.58
C ARG A 64 -48.67 -10.66 -30.25
N ASN A 65 -49.07 -11.54 -31.15
CA ASN A 65 -48.79 -12.98 -31.08
C ASN A 65 -48.08 -13.42 -32.38
N ILE A 66 -46.94 -14.08 -32.26
CA ILE A 66 -46.18 -14.68 -33.38
C ILE A 66 -46.20 -16.21 -33.21
N ILE A 67 -46.61 -16.92 -34.27
CA ILE A 67 -46.58 -18.39 -34.31
C ILE A 67 -45.58 -18.83 -35.37
N GLY A 68 -44.62 -19.66 -34.96
CA GLY A 68 -43.57 -20.19 -35.82
C GLY A 68 -43.79 -21.64 -36.24
N VAL A 69 -43.45 -21.93 -37.51
CA VAL A 69 -43.45 -23.28 -38.08
C VAL A 69 -42.16 -23.46 -38.89
N GLY A 70 -41.26 -24.33 -38.41
CA GLY A 70 -39.91 -24.45 -38.94
C GLY A 70 -38.91 -23.46 -38.32
N ASP A 71 -37.68 -23.46 -38.83
CA ASP A 71 -36.58 -22.66 -38.30
C ASP A 71 -36.80 -21.15 -38.60
N ILE A 72 -36.73 -20.30 -37.58
CA ILE A 72 -36.91 -18.84 -37.72
C ILE A 72 -35.62 -18.12 -37.32
N SER A 73 -35.14 -17.23 -38.18
CA SER A 73 -33.97 -16.36 -37.90
C SER A 73 -34.38 -14.90 -37.79
N LEU A 74 -34.07 -14.26 -36.66
CA LEU A 74 -34.23 -12.82 -36.47
C LEU A 74 -32.85 -12.14 -36.53
N ARG A 75 -32.62 -11.33 -37.57
CA ARG A 75 -31.32 -10.70 -37.85
C ARG A 75 -31.45 -9.21 -38.18
N SER A 76 -30.51 -8.41 -37.71
CA SER A 76 -30.30 -7.04 -38.20
C SER A 76 -29.19 -7.01 -39.25
N THR A 77 -29.40 -6.29 -40.34
CA THR A 77 -28.32 -5.87 -41.26
C THR A 77 -27.86 -4.42 -41.02
N GLU A 78 -28.56 -3.66 -40.16
CA GLU A 78 -28.16 -2.31 -39.80
C GLU A 78 -27.26 -2.31 -38.54
N PRO A 79 -26.07 -1.68 -38.58
CA PRO A 79 -25.21 -1.50 -37.41
C PRO A 79 -25.77 -0.60 -36.30
N ALA A 80 -26.98 -0.04 -36.46
CA ALA A 80 -27.58 0.94 -35.56
C ALA A 80 -28.75 0.40 -34.70
N LEU A 81 -29.25 -0.81 -34.97
CA LEU A 81 -30.39 -1.39 -34.25
C LEU A 81 -29.93 -2.07 -32.96
N ARG A 82 -30.17 -1.41 -31.82
CA ARG A 82 -29.62 -1.76 -30.50
C ARG A 82 -30.34 -2.89 -29.75
N TYR A 83 -31.51 -3.31 -30.25
CA TYR A 83 -32.38 -4.31 -29.60
C TYR A 83 -33.02 -5.18 -30.70
N LEU A 84 -32.84 -6.50 -30.67
CA LEU A 84 -33.29 -7.40 -31.76
C LEU A 84 -34.75 -7.86 -31.62
N ILE A 85 -35.19 -8.14 -30.39
CA ILE A 85 -36.59 -8.08 -29.96
C ILE A 85 -36.65 -7.01 -28.87
N ASN A 86 -37.61 -6.10 -28.94
CA ASN A 86 -37.80 -5.01 -27.98
C ASN A 86 -39.29 -4.81 -27.68
N VAL A 87 -39.67 -5.01 -26.41
CA VAL A 87 -41.03 -4.78 -25.93
C VAL A 87 -40.99 -3.67 -24.88
N SER A 88 -41.51 -2.49 -25.22
CA SER A 88 -41.32 -1.29 -24.39
C SER A 88 -42.62 -0.66 -23.89
N GLY A 89 -42.55 -0.02 -22.72
CA GLY A 89 -43.65 0.73 -22.11
C GLY A 89 -44.76 -0.18 -21.58
N GLN A 90 -45.81 -0.36 -22.39
CA GLN A 90 -47.00 -1.18 -22.10
C GLN A 90 -47.29 -2.18 -23.24
N GLY A 91 -46.31 -2.44 -24.12
CA GLY A 91 -46.45 -3.42 -25.19
C GLY A 91 -46.43 -4.86 -24.66
N GLN A 92 -47.09 -5.77 -25.36
CA GLN A 92 -47.04 -7.20 -25.07
C GLN A 92 -46.70 -8.01 -26.32
N LEU A 93 -45.84 -9.03 -26.19
CA LEU A 93 -45.43 -9.90 -27.29
C LEU A 93 -45.31 -11.35 -26.84
N ASP A 94 -46.16 -12.22 -27.37
CA ASP A 94 -46.08 -13.67 -27.17
C ASP A 94 -45.55 -14.36 -28.44
N ILE A 95 -44.51 -15.19 -28.28
CA ILE A 95 -43.91 -15.97 -29.37
C ILE A 95 -44.05 -17.46 -29.04
N SER A 96 -44.50 -18.27 -30.00
CA SER A 96 -44.66 -19.72 -29.80
C SER A 96 -44.17 -20.51 -31.02
N MET A 97 -43.23 -21.44 -30.80
CA MET A 97 -42.70 -22.34 -31.83
C MET A 97 -43.48 -23.66 -31.82
N SER A 98 -44.12 -23.98 -32.94
CA SER A 98 -44.76 -25.29 -33.11
C SER A 98 -43.72 -26.39 -33.35
N ASN A 99 -44.07 -27.62 -32.98
CA ASN A 99 -43.36 -28.86 -33.32
C ASN A 99 -41.87 -28.95 -32.87
N GLY A 100 -41.41 -28.06 -31.99
CA GLY A 100 -40.05 -28.08 -31.45
C GLY A 100 -38.96 -27.50 -32.37
N SER A 101 -39.33 -26.82 -33.46
CA SER A 101 -38.37 -26.16 -34.35
C SER A 101 -37.62 -25.03 -33.63
N PRO A 102 -36.29 -24.87 -33.81
CA PRO A 102 -35.51 -23.82 -33.17
C PRO A 102 -35.77 -22.42 -33.76
N MET A 103 -35.90 -21.42 -32.88
CA MET A 103 -35.73 -20.01 -33.25
C MET A 103 -34.29 -19.56 -32.98
N ALA A 104 -33.70 -18.76 -33.86
CA ALA A 104 -32.40 -18.14 -33.70
C ALA A 104 -32.54 -16.60 -33.73
N VAL A 105 -32.04 -15.91 -32.70
CA VAL A 105 -32.11 -14.44 -32.59
C VAL A 105 -30.71 -13.88 -32.41
N GLY A 106 -30.37 -12.84 -33.19
CA GLY A 106 -29.18 -12.01 -32.94
C GLY A 106 -27.84 -12.55 -33.43
N HIS A 107 -27.80 -13.72 -34.07
CA HIS A 107 -26.59 -14.24 -34.71
C HIS A 107 -26.21 -13.42 -35.97
N ALA A 108 -25.58 -12.27 -35.73
CA ALA A 108 -25.11 -11.32 -36.74
C ALA A 108 -23.58 -11.31 -36.76
N ASP A 109 -23.01 -11.89 -37.81
CA ASP A 109 -21.57 -12.13 -37.91
C ASP A 109 -20.79 -10.81 -38.08
N GLY A 110 -20.24 -10.29 -36.98
CA GLY A 110 -19.24 -9.21 -36.99
C GLY A 110 -19.77 -7.77 -36.94
N ILE A 111 -20.94 -7.49 -36.35
CA ILE A 111 -21.38 -6.10 -36.12
C ILE A 111 -20.59 -5.46 -34.97
N TYR A 112 -19.47 -4.80 -35.30
CA TYR A 112 -18.73 -3.94 -34.39
C TYR A 112 -19.44 -2.58 -34.23
N LEU A 113 -20.05 -2.33 -33.07
CA LEU A 113 -20.71 -1.07 -32.68
C LEU A 113 -19.66 0.03 -32.37
N LYS A 114 -18.95 0.48 -33.42
CA LYS A 114 -17.65 1.17 -33.25
C LYS A 114 -17.71 2.59 -32.69
N ASP A 115 -18.71 3.40 -33.08
CA ASP A 115 -18.72 4.84 -32.77
C ASP A 115 -20.12 5.36 -32.36
N TYR A 116 -20.37 5.47 -31.05
CA TYR A 116 -21.53 6.21 -30.51
C TYR A 116 -21.22 6.95 -29.21
N SER A 117 -22.07 7.94 -28.88
CA SER A 117 -21.79 9.04 -27.94
C SER A 117 -22.34 8.83 -26.53
N ASP A 118 -21.47 9.09 -25.55
CA ASP A 118 -21.70 9.78 -24.26
C ASP A 118 -22.93 9.39 -23.42
N SER A 119 -23.41 8.15 -23.60
CA SER A 119 -24.51 7.59 -22.83
C SER A 119 -24.33 6.08 -22.68
N ASP A 120 -24.37 5.64 -21.43
CA ASP A 120 -24.26 4.26 -20.99
C ASP A 120 -25.47 3.44 -21.46
N GLN A 121 -25.28 2.41 -22.30
CA GLN A 121 -26.38 1.62 -22.90
C GLN A 121 -26.07 0.13 -23.05
N TYR A 122 -27.04 -0.73 -22.78
CA TYR A 122 -26.98 -2.17 -23.11
C TYR A 122 -27.39 -2.44 -24.56
N ALA A 123 -26.89 -3.53 -25.14
CA ALA A 123 -27.34 -4.07 -26.42
C ALA A 123 -27.75 -5.54 -26.25
N SER A 124 -28.92 -5.95 -26.78
CA SER A 124 -29.49 -7.27 -26.42
C SER A 124 -30.32 -7.99 -27.48
N ALA A 125 -30.30 -9.33 -27.44
CA ALA A 125 -31.11 -10.18 -28.32
C ALA A 125 -32.62 -10.10 -28.03
N PHE A 126 -33.04 -10.18 -26.76
CA PHE A 126 -34.43 -9.95 -26.32
C PHE A 126 -34.47 -8.96 -25.15
N HIS A 127 -35.05 -7.79 -25.38
CA HIS A 127 -35.27 -6.72 -24.39
C HIS A 127 -36.76 -6.57 -24.03
N VAL A 128 -37.08 -6.50 -22.74
CA VAL A 128 -38.40 -6.07 -22.23
C VAL A 128 -38.24 -4.95 -21.20
N ALA A 129 -38.71 -3.74 -21.52
CA ALA A 129 -38.39 -2.52 -20.78
C ALA A 129 -39.64 -1.70 -20.38
N GLY A 130 -39.79 -1.44 -19.08
CA GLY A 130 -40.80 -0.50 -18.56
C GLY A 130 -42.02 -1.16 -17.91
N SER A 131 -42.61 -0.44 -16.96
CA SER A 131 -43.69 -0.94 -16.12
C SER A 131 -44.93 -1.29 -16.94
N GLY A 132 -45.23 -2.58 -17.04
CA GLY A 132 -46.38 -3.12 -17.79
C GLY A 132 -46.03 -3.66 -19.18
N SER A 133 -44.76 -3.68 -19.59
CA SER A 133 -44.34 -4.44 -20.77
C SER A 133 -44.12 -5.92 -20.44
N SER A 134 -44.52 -6.81 -21.35
CA SER A 134 -44.31 -8.26 -21.18
C SER A 134 -43.94 -8.96 -22.48
N GLY A 135 -42.86 -9.72 -22.47
CA GLY A 135 -42.51 -10.66 -23.52
C GLY A 135 -42.72 -12.11 -23.07
N SER A 136 -43.10 -13.00 -23.99
CA SER A 136 -43.00 -14.44 -23.76
C SER A 136 -42.45 -15.20 -24.97
N PHE A 137 -41.83 -16.34 -24.71
CA PHE A 137 -41.40 -17.30 -25.72
C PHE A 137 -41.64 -18.72 -25.24
N VAL A 138 -42.25 -19.56 -26.08
CA VAL A 138 -42.48 -20.99 -25.82
C VAL A 138 -41.89 -21.83 -26.95
N GLY A 139 -41.00 -22.77 -26.61
CA GLY A 139 -40.40 -23.74 -27.54
C GLY A 139 -38.88 -23.86 -27.41
N THR A 140 -38.22 -24.22 -28.51
CA THR A 140 -36.76 -24.33 -28.63
C THR A 140 -36.20 -23.03 -29.17
N GLY A 141 -35.25 -22.37 -28.49
CA GLY A 141 -34.75 -21.06 -28.95
C GLY A 141 -33.35 -20.70 -28.50
N THR A 142 -32.52 -20.23 -29.44
CA THR A 142 -31.17 -19.71 -29.22
C THR A 142 -31.13 -18.21 -29.46
N PHE A 143 -30.75 -17.45 -28.44
CA PHE A 143 -30.69 -16.00 -28.44
C PHE A 143 -29.22 -15.59 -28.21
N SER A 144 -28.49 -15.30 -29.30
CA SER A 144 -27.06 -14.98 -29.24
C SER A 144 -26.84 -13.49 -29.53
N MET A 145 -25.95 -12.83 -28.80
CA MET A 145 -25.60 -11.42 -29.02
C MET A 145 -24.10 -11.19 -28.89
N VAL A 146 -23.51 -10.47 -29.85
CA VAL A 146 -22.08 -10.12 -29.88
C VAL A 146 -21.95 -8.60 -29.97
N GLY A 147 -21.04 -8.00 -29.20
CA GLY A 147 -20.87 -6.55 -29.21
C GLY A 147 -19.54 -6.05 -28.62
N GLY A 148 -19.28 -4.76 -28.82
CA GLY A 148 -18.08 -4.05 -28.38
C GLY A 148 -18.12 -2.58 -28.79
N GLY A 149 -17.25 -1.74 -28.22
CA GLY A 149 -17.39 -0.27 -28.26
C GLY A 149 -18.16 0.25 -27.04
N LYS A 150 -18.40 1.57 -26.95
CA LYS A 150 -18.89 2.31 -25.74
C LYS A 150 -20.30 1.90 -25.24
N LEU A 151 -20.48 0.67 -24.78
CA LEU A 151 -21.70 0.14 -24.17
C LEU A 151 -21.55 0.06 -22.64
N LEU A 152 -22.62 -0.27 -21.91
CA LEU A 152 -22.52 -0.86 -20.56
C LEU A 152 -22.24 -2.36 -20.65
N GLY A 153 -22.92 -3.03 -21.58
CA GLY A 153 -22.75 -4.46 -21.79
C GLY A 153 -23.60 -5.05 -22.89
N VAL A 154 -23.38 -6.34 -23.11
CA VAL A 154 -23.98 -7.15 -24.17
C VAL A 154 -24.80 -8.26 -23.53
N CYS A 155 -26.08 -8.39 -23.89
CA CYS A 155 -26.98 -9.35 -23.26
C CYS A 155 -27.67 -10.29 -24.26
N ALA A 156 -27.93 -11.54 -23.89
CA ALA A 156 -28.92 -12.35 -24.62
C ALA A 156 -30.34 -11.94 -24.18
N PHE A 157 -30.65 -12.13 -22.90
CA PHE A 157 -31.91 -11.68 -22.30
C PHE A 157 -31.70 -10.45 -21.41
N LEU A 158 -32.55 -9.43 -21.58
CA LEU A 158 -32.53 -8.21 -20.77
C LEU A 158 -33.96 -7.82 -20.37
N SER A 159 -34.21 -7.61 -19.08
CA SER A 159 -35.45 -6.99 -18.59
C SER A 159 -35.17 -5.83 -17.64
N GLU A 160 -35.75 -4.67 -17.96
CA GLU A 160 -35.51 -3.41 -17.27
C GLU A 160 -36.80 -2.74 -16.78
N SER A 161 -36.68 -1.89 -15.75
CA SER A 161 -37.70 -0.90 -15.38
C SER A 161 -39.12 -1.46 -15.16
N LYS A 162 -39.24 -2.65 -14.55
CA LYS A 162 -40.47 -3.42 -14.29
C LYS A 162 -41.15 -4.04 -15.53
N GLY A 163 -40.37 -4.30 -16.58
CA GLY A 163 -40.75 -5.27 -17.61
C GLY A 163 -40.77 -6.71 -17.07
N THR A 164 -41.28 -7.67 -17.85
CA THR A 164 -41.23 -9.10 -17.54
C THR A 164 -41.07 -9.95 -18.79
N LEU A 165 -40.10 -10.87 -18.81
CA LEU A 165 -39.87 -11.81 -19.91
C LEU A 165 -39.98 -13.25 -19.41
N THR A 166 -40.90 -14.03 -20.01
CA THR A 166 -41.15 -15.44 -19.65
C THR A 166 -40.76 -16.36 -20.80
N LEU A 167 -39.73 -17.18 -20.59
CA LEU A 167 -39.14 -18.12 -21.54
C LEU A 167 -39.46 -19.54 -21.09
N SER A 168 -39.92 -20.43 -21.96
CA SER A 168 -40.32 -21.80 -21.57
C SER A 168 -40.02 -22.83 -22.66
N GLY A 169 -39.20 -23.84 -22.34
CA GLY A 169 -38.89 -24.95 -23.25
C GLY A 169 -37.43 -25.39 -23.16
N ASP A 170 -36.74 -25.36 -24.31
CA ASP A 170 -35.30 -25.60 -24.44
C ASP A 170 -34.65 -24.27 -24.88
N ILE A 171 -34.16 -23.51 -23.90
CA ILE A 171 -33.75 -22.11 -24.06
C ILE A 171 -32.22 -21.99 -23.99
N THR A 172 -31.60 -21.37 -25.00
CA THR A 172 -30.18 -21.02 -24.99
C THR A 172 -30.00 -19.51 -25.13
N GLY A 173 -29.19 -18.89 -24.26
CA GLY A 173 -28.83 -17.47 -24.34
C GLY A 173 -27.31 -17.31 -24.34
N GLU A 174 -26.75 -16.64 -25.35
CA GLU A 174 -25.30 -16.46 -25.51
C GLU A 174 -24.94 -14.98 -25.64
N ALA A 175 -23.93 -14.50 -24.90
CA ALA A 175 -23.50 -13.10 -24.89
C ALA A 175 -21.98 -12.99 -24.95
N GLU A 176 -21.42 -12.41 -26.03
CA GLU A 176 -19.98 -12.21 -26.20
C GLU A 176 -19.56 -10.73 -26.30
N ALA A 177 -18.63 -10.32 -25.42
CA ALA A 177 -18.03 -8.99 -25.42
C ALA A 177 -16.62 -8.99 -26.06
N VAL A 178 -16.48 -8.27 -27.18
CA VAL A 178 -15.27 -8.19 -28.01
C VAL A 178 -14.58 -6.83 -27.85
N MET A 179 -13.26 -6.82 -27.69
CA MET A 179 -12.47 -5.58 -27.50
C MET A 179 -12.58 -4.62 -28.69
N ASN A 180 -12.86 -3.34 -28.41
CA ASN A 180 -12.81 -2.26 -29.39
C ASN A 180 -12.68 -0.88 -28.70
N GLY A 181 -11.54 -0.61 -28.04
CA GLY A 181 -11.25 0.65 -27.34
C GLY A 181 -10.79 0.48 -25.89
N SER A 182 -10.63 1.59 -25.18
CA SER A 182 -9.92 1.68 -23.88
C SER A 182 -10.78 1.44 -22.63
N ASN A 183 -12.10 1.40 -22.75
CA ASN A 183 -13.02 1.23 -21.62
C ASN A 183 -13.57 -0.21 -21.58
N GLY A 184 -13.93 -0.70 -20.39
CA GLY A 184 -14.39 -2.07 -20.19
C GLY A 184 -15.92 -2.24 -20.20
N TYR A 185 -16.41 -3.34 -20.76
CA TYR A 185 -17.83 -3.62 -21.04
C TYR A 185 -18.22 -5.07 -20.72
N ALA A 186 -19.21 -5.30 -19.87
CA ALA A 186 -19.53 -6.66 -19.44
C ALA A 186 -20.43 -7.44 -20.42
N SER A 187 -20.34 -8.77 -20.44
CA SER A 187 -21.35 -9.63 -21.07
C SER A 187 -22.27 -10.26 -20.02
N PHE A 188 -23.51 -10.51 -20.43
CA PHE A 188 -24.63 -10.92 -19.56
C PHE A 188 -25.56 -11.91 -20.28
N ALA A 189 -25.46 -13.23 -20.07
CA ALA A 189 -26.39 -14.13 -20.77
C ALA A 189 -27.86 -13.92 -20.32
N ALA A 190 -28.09 -13.60 -19.05
CA ALA A 190 -29.37 -13.09 -18.55
C ALA A 190 -29.17 -11.86 -17.64
N ALA A 191 -29.91 -10.77 -17.89
CA ALA A 191 -29.84 -9.52 -17.11
C ALA A 191 -31.23 -9.03 -16.67
N ALA A 192 -31.41 -8.84 -15.36
CA ALA A 192 -32.62 -8.31 -14.75
C ALA A 192 -32.31 -7.01 -13.98
N ALA A 193 -32.44 -5.85 -14.63
CA ALA A 193 -32.16 -4.53 -14.06
C ALA A 193 -33.47 -3.83 -13.65
N GLY A 194 -34.05 -4.29 -12.55
CA GLY A 194 -35.36 -3.87 -12.05
C GLY A 194 -36.56 -4.41 -12.85
N GLY A 195 -36.33 -5.33 -13.79
CA GLY A 195 -37.35 -6.15 -14.46
C GLY A 195 -37.28 -7.62 -14.00
N ASN A 196 -38.16 -8.47 -14.55
CA ASN A 196 -38.21 -9.90 -14.23
C ASN A 196 -37.84 -10.77 -15.44
N LEU A 197 -37.03 -11.81 -15.22
CA LEU A 197 -36.85 -12.93 -16.16
C LEU A 197 -37.38 -14.22 -15.52
N VAL A 198 -38.11 -15.03 -16.28
CA VAL A 198 -38.59 -16.36 -15.88
C VAL A 198 -38.18 -17.37 -16.93
N PHE A 199 -37.50 -18.44 -16.53
CA PHE A 199 -37.06 -19.55 -17.36
C PHE A 199 -37.76 -20.83 -16.89
N GLY A 200 -38.57 -21.45 -17.74
CA GLY A 200 -39.28 -22.71 -17.47
C GLY A 200 -38.98 -23.80 -18.50
N GLY A 201 -39.62 -24.95 -18.37
CA GLY A 201 -39.49 -26.07 -19.31
C GLY A 201 -38.42 -27.08 -18.91
N ASP A 202 -37.79 -27.70 -19.90
CA ASP A 202 -36.86 -28.82 -19.69
C ASP A 202 -35.41 -28.35 -19.50
N ARG A 203 -34.91 -27.41 -20.33
CA ARG A 203 -33.53 -26.93 -20.24
C ARG A 203 -33.38 -25.43 -20.47
N THR A 204 -32.55 -24.79 -19.64
CA THR A 204 -31.99 -23.48 -19.90
C THR A 204 -30.46 -23.56 -19.96
N THR A 205 -29.84 -22.88 -20.92
CA THR A 205 -28.38 -22.80 -21.07
C THR A 205 -27.97 -21.34 -21.28
N LEU A 206 -27.19 -20.77 -20.37
CA LEU A 206 -26.76 -19.36 -20.39
C LEU A 206 -25.24 -19.29 -20.52
N ARG A 207 -24.75 -18.56 -21.52
CA ARG A 207 -23.33 -18.52 -21.90
C ARG A 207 -22.80 -17.09 -22.01
N ALA A 208 -21.98 -16.69 -21.06
CA ALA A 208 -21.32 -15.38 -21.08
C ALA A 208 -19.84 -15.52 -21.43
N LYS A 209 -19.37 -14.72 -22.39
CA LYS A 209 -18.00 -14.73 -22.88
C LYS A 209 -17.43 -13.32 -22.97
N ALA A 210 -16.18 -13.12 -22.58
CA ALA A 210 -15.50 -11.84 -22.74
C ALA A 210 -14.00 -12.02 -23.09
N SER A 211 -13.46 -11.06 -23.82
CA SER A 211 -12.12 -11.13 -24.41
C SER A 211 -11.02 -10.51 -23.55
N THR A 212 -11.18 -9.24 -23.14
CA THR A 212 -10.19 -8.48 -22.33
C THR A 212 -10.86 -7.41 -21.46
N GLY A 213 -10.31 -7.12 -20.27
CA GLY A 213 -10.68 -5.97 -19.42
C GLY A 213 -12.07 -5.97 -18.78
N ASN A 214 -12.89 -6.98 -19.07
CA ASN A 214 -14.36 -6.97 -18.94
C ASN A 214 -14.88 -8.04 -17.98
N ASN A 215 -16.09 -7.94 -17.44
CA ASN A 215 -16.70 -9.06 -16.69
C ASN A 215 -17.59 -9.93 -17.61
N ALA A 216 -17.44 -11.25 -17.58
CA ALA A 216 -18.39 -12.18 -18.21
C ALA A 216 -19.35 -12.73 -17.15
N ASN A 217 -20.63 -12.35 -17.20
CA ASN A 217 -21.63 -12.72 -16.19
C ASN A 217 -22.70 -13.65 -16.80
N GLY A 218 -22.89 -14.86 -16.28
CA GLY A 218 -23.92 -15.77 -16.77
C GLY A 218 -25.33 -15.22 -16.52
N ALA A 219 -25.65 -14.94 -15.25
CA ALA A 219 -26.86 -14.24 -14.85
C ALA A 219 -26.50 -12.99 -14.01
N PHE A 220 -27.27 -11.90 -14.15
CA PHE A 220 -27.05 -10.65 -13.43
C PHE A 220 -28.37 -10.01 -12.98
N VAL A 221 -28.45 -9.57 -11.73
CA VAL A 221 -29.66 -8.97 -11.14
C VAL A 221 -29.29 -7.69 -10.40
N LYS A 222 -29.98 -6.58 -10.68
CA LYS A 222 -29.78 -5.29 -10.02
C LYS A 222 -31.08 -4.49 -9.95
N TYR A 223 -31.13 -3.47 -9.09
CA TYR A 223 -32.24 -2.50 -8.97
C TYR A 223 -33.57 -3.14 -8.60
N GLY A 224 -33.54 -4.20 -7.77
CA GLY A 224 -34.72 -4.96 -7.37
C GLY A 224 -35.30 -5.85 -8.48
N GLY A 225 -34.48 -6.27 -9.43
CA GLY A 225 -34.88 -7.23 -10.47
C GLY A 225 -35.07 -8.65 -9.95
N MET A 226 -35.56 -9.55 -10.80
CA MET A 226 -35.75 -10.97 -10.47
C MET A 226 -35.32 -11.90 -11.61
N ILE A 227 -34.69 -13.03 -11.29
CA ILE A 227 -34.53 -14.18 -12.20
C ILE A 227 -35.09 -15.44 -11.54
N ASP A 228 -36.03 -16.10 -12.23
CA ASP A 228 -36.69 -17.33 -11.79
C ASP A 228 -36.29 -18.51 -12.69
N PHE A 229 -35.49 -19.42 -12.16
CA PHE A 229 -34.96 -20.61 -12.83
C PHE A 229 -35.82 -21.85 -12.52
N ALA A 230 -36.98 -21.93 -13.17
CA ALA A 230 -37.95 -23.00 -13.06
C ALA A 230 -37.84 -24.09 -14.16
N SER A 231 -36.79 -24.07 -15.00
CA SER A 231 -36.43 -25.22 -15.86
C SER A 231 -35.89 -26.37 -15.02
N LYS A 232 -36.04 -27.62 -15.50
CA LYS A 232 -35.50 -28.81 -14.80
C LYS A 232 -33.98 -28.89 -14.80
N SER A 233 -33.35 -28.48 -15.90
CA SER A 233 -31.88 -28.38 -16.00
C SER A 233 -31.51 -26.95 -16.38
N VAL A 234 -30.56 -26.36 -15.66
CA VAL A 234 -30.08 -24.99 -15.88
C VAL A 234 -28.57 -25.00 -15.86
N LEU A 235 -27.95 -24.83 -17.03
CA LEU A 235 -26.50 -24.72 -17.20
C LEU A 235 -26.11 -23.25 -17.37
N ILE A 236 -25.17 -22.75 -16.57
CA ILE A 236 -24.64 -21.39 -16.66
C ILE A 236 -23.12 -21.44 -16.86
N GLU A 237 -22.68 -21.19 -18.09
CA GLU A 237 -21.26 -21.12 -18.47
C GLU A 237 -20.78 -19.66 -18.53
N SER A 238 -19.65 -19.33 -17.91
CA SER A 238 -19.09 -17.96 -17.88
C SER A 238 -17.57 -17.97 -18.06
N LYS A 239 -17.09 -17.48 -19.21
CA LYS A 239 -15.71 -17.69 -19.68
C LYS A 239 -14.99 -16.40 -20.10
N ASN A 240 -13.77 -16.17 -19.59
CA ASN A 240 -13.03 -14.93 -19.86
C ASN A 240 -11.51 -15.13 -20.01
N THR A 241 -10.95 -14.62 -21.11
CA THR A 241 -9.53 -14.83 -21.46
C THR A 241 -8.54 -13.81 -20.89
N ASP A 242 -9.00 -12.72 -20.28
CA ASP A 242 -8.10 -11.75 -19.61
C ASP A 242 -8.72 -11.04 -18.40
N SER A 243 -10.00 -11.21 -18.09
CA SER A 243 -10.61 -10.54 -16.93
C SER A 243 -11.56 -11.47 -16.18
N ASN A 244 -12.50 -10.93 -15.41
CA ASN A 244 -13.25 -11.68 -14.43
C ASN A 244 -14.44 -12.43 -15.04
N SER A 245 -14.79 -13.58 -14.46
CA SER A 245 -15.97 -14.36 -14.83
C SER A 245 -16.86 -14.57 -13.61
N VAL A 246 -18.17 -14.36 -13.74
CA VAL A 246 -19.15 -14.55 -12.66
C VAL A 246 -20.31 -15.42 -13.15
N GLY A 247 -20.62 -16.54 -12.51
CA GLY A 247 -21.75 -17.40 -12.92
C GLY A 247 -23.09 -16.70 -12.70
N ILE A 248 -23.40 -16.37 -11.45
CA ILE A 248 -24.59 -15.58 -11.07
C ILE A 248 -24.13 -14.37 -10.25
N ASN A 249 -24.55 -13.17 -10.63
CA ASN A 249 -24.21 -11.91 -10.00
C ASN A 249 -25.49 -11.18 -9.52
N CYS A 250 -25.91 -11.48 -8.30
CA CYS A 250 -27.07 -10.88 -7.65
C CYS A 250 -26.66 -9.59 -6.92
N ALA A 251 -26.54 -8.49 -7.67
CA ALA A 251 -26.04 -7.22 -7.16
C ALA A 251 -27.09 -6.42 -6.37
N ASP A 252 -28.39 -6.59 -6.65
CA ASP A 252 -29.54 -6.05 -5.90
C ASP A 252 -30.87 -6.62 -6.47
N GLY A 253 -31.49 -7.60 -5.80
CA GLY A 253 -32.71 -8.26 -6.27
C GLY A 253 -32.78 -9.74 -5.91
N THR A 254 -33.55 -10.54 -6.66
CA THR A 254 -33.81 -11.96 -6.33
C THR A 254 -33.36 -12.93 -7.44
N VAL A 255 -32.74 -14.04 -7.05
CA VAL A 255 -32.56 -15.24 -7.91
C VAL A 255 -33.18 -16.44 -7.21
N LYS A 256 -33.92 -17.29 -7.90
CA LYS A 256 -34.51 -18.50 -7.30
C LYS A 256 -34.61 -19.67 -8.27
N THR A 257 -34.64 -20.91 -7.77
CA THR A 257 -34.90 -22.13 -8.57
C THR A 257 -36.11 -22.91 -8.09
N SER A 258 -36.62 -23.85 -8.91
CA SER A 258 -37.59 -24.85 -8.45
C SER A 258 -36.90 -25.98 -7.66
N ALA A 259 -37.68 -26.79 -6.93
CA ALA A 259 -37.17 -27.97 -6.23
C ALA A 259 -36.73 -29.10 -7.18
N ASP A 260 -37.25 -29.11 -8.40
CA ASP A 260 -36.93 -30.07 -9.46
C ASP A 260 -35.83 -29.56 -10.43
N THR A 261 -35.11 -28.51 -10.03
CA THR A 261 -34.07 -27.86 -10.85
C THR A 261 -32.66 -28.34 -10.47
N ASP A 262 -31.99 -28.99 -11.40
CA ASP A 262 -30.54 -29.18 -11.40
C ASP A 262 -29.87 -27.90 -11.95
N LEU A 263 -29.15 -27.17 -11.10
CA LEU A 263 -28.41 -25.96 -11.46
C LEU A 263 -26.91 -26.23 -11.53
N ASP A 264 -26.38 -26.31 -12.75
CA ASP A 264 -24.96 -26.47 -13.06
C ASP A 264 -24.34 -25.11 -13.38
N ILE A 265 -23.28 -24.71 -12.68
CA ILE A 265 -22.56 -23.45 -12.92
C ILE A 265 -21.10 -23.74 -13.23
N VAL A 266 -20.62 -23.32 -14.40
CA VAL A 266 -19.25 -23.52 -14.87
C VAL A 266 -18.60 -22.16 -15.16
N VAL A 267 -17.60 -21.79 -14.35
CA VAL A 267 -16.92 -20.50 -14.46
C VAL A 267 -15.44 -20.70 -14.77
N GLU A 268 -14.98 -20.17 -15.89
CA GLU A 268 -13.58 -20.23 -16.34
C GLU A 268 -12.99 -18.84 -16.54
N GLY A 269 -11.77 -18.58 -16.07
CA GLY A 269 -11.17 -17.25 -16.19
C GLY A 269 -9.66 -17.19 -16.03
N ASN A 270 -9.03 -16.22 -16.71
CA ASN A 270 -7.61 -15.92 -16.51
C ASN A 270 -7.34 -14.90 -15.38
N LYS A 271 -8.34 -14.12 -14.93
CA LYS A 271 -8.28 -13.32 -13.69
C LYS A 271 -9.27 -13.88 -12.65
N ALA A 272 -10.13 -13.07 -12.03
CA ALA A 272 -10.93 -13.53 -10.90
C ALA A 272 -12.17 -14.29 -11.36
N THR A 273 -12.42 -15.47 -10.80
CA THR A 273 -13.64 -16.24 -11.07
C THR A 273 -14.54 -16.22 -9.84
N THR A 274 -15.85 -16.17 -10.04
CA THR A 274 -16.83 -16.26 -8.95
C THR A 274 -18.04 -17.07 -9.42
N GLY A 275 -18.38 -18.18 -8.77
CA GLY A 275 -19.55 -18.97 -9.16
C GLY A 275 -20.87 -18.22 -8.94
N ILE A 276 -21.13 -17.80 -7.70
CA ILE A 276 -22.29 -17.00 -7.30
C ILE A 276 -21.80 -15.81 -6.46
N GLN A 277 -22.27 -14.60 -6.77
CA GLN A 277 -21.94 -13.36 -6.04
C GLN A 277 -23.21 -12.64 -5.58
N LEU A 278 -23.26 -12.20 -4.33
CA LEU A 278 -24.29 -11.31 -3.78
C LEU A 278 -23.62 -10.05 -3.24
N THR A 279 -23.93 -8.86 -3.77
CA THR A 279 -23.20 -7.60 -3.40
C THR A 279 -24.00 -6.58 -2.59
N ALA A 280 -25.29 -6.79 -2.34
CA ALA A 280 -26.13 -5.88 -1.54
C ALA A 280 -26.93 -6.61 -0.47
N SER A 281 -27.40 -5.87 0.55
CA SER A 281 -28.28 -6.40 1.60
C SER A 281 -29.72 -6.69 1.14
N SER A 282 -30.06 -6.31 -0.09
CA SER A 282 -31.32 -6.63 -0.78
C SER A 282 -31.19 -7.81 -1.75
N SER A 283 -29.98 -8.36 -1.92
CA SER A 283 -29.75 -9.57 -2.71
C SER A 283 -30.30 -10.80 -1.97
N ASP A 284 -31.17 -11.57 -2.62
CA ASP A 284 -31.79 -12.79 -2.07
C ASP A 284 -31.70 -13.94 -3.08
N VAL A 285 -31.08 -15.06 -2.69
CA VAL A 285 -30.80 -16.20 -3.56
C VAL A 285 -31.39 -17.48 -2.97
N GLN A 286 -32.49 -17.97 -3.55
CA GLN A 286 -33.31 -19.08 -3.01
C GLN A 286 -33.26 -20.30 -3.95
N LEU A 287 -32.27 -21.17 -3.76
CA LEU A 287 -32.08 -22.36 -4.58
C LEU A 287 -32.78 -23.57 -3.92
N ALA A 288 -33.84 -24.08 -4.53
CA ALA A 288 -34.62 -25.18 -3.96
C ALA A 288 -34.10 -26.57 -4.37
N GLY A 289 -33.68 -26.73 -5.63
CA GLY A 289 -33.10 -27.97 -6.17
C GLY A 289 -31.59 -28.12 -5.92
N ASN A 290 -30.93 -28.91 -6.77
CA ASN A 290 -29.50 -29.23 -6.67
C ASN A 290 -28.61 -28.07 -7.17
N LEU A 291 -27.40 -27.95 -6.63
CA LEU A 291 -26.35 -27.03 -7.09
C LEU A 291 -25.02 -27.77 -7.29
N ASP A 292 -24.52 -27.84 -8.53
CA ASP A 292 -23.11 -28.16 -8.83
C ASP A 292 -22.44 -26.90 -9.41
N LEU A 293 -21.26 -26.57 -8.90
CA LEU A 293 -20.57 -25.32 -9.20
C LEU A 293 -19.08 -25.58 -9.35
N THR A 294 -18.59 -25.51 -10.59
CA THR A 294 -17.17 -25.63 -10.92
C THR A 294 -16.59 -24.26 -11.28
N ALA A 295 -15.53 -23.84 -10.59
CA ALA A 295 -14.82 -22.59 -10.86
C ALA A 295 -13.31 -22.84 -11.08
N THR A 296 -12.84 -22.60 -12.30
CA THR A 296 -11.50 -22.94 -12.77
C THR A 296 -10.74 -21.71 -13.24
N GLN A 297 -9.56 -21.46 -12.68
CA GLN A 297 -8.66 -20.39 -13.13
C GLN A 297 -7.59 -20.93 -14.07
N THR A 298 -7.59 -20.46 -15.32
CA THR A 298 -6.74 -20.96 -16.41
C THR A 298 -5.45 -20.15 -16.63
N GLY A 299 -5.29 -19.02 -15.94
CA GLY A 299 -4.11 -18.15 -16.04
C GLY A 299 -3.05 -18.44 -14.97
N GLN A 300 -1.79 -18.09 -15.26
CA GLN A 300 -0.65 -18.14 -14.31
C GLN A 300 -0.34 -16.77 -13.68
N ASP A 301 -0.58 -15.67 -14.41
CA ASP A 301 0.03 -14.36 -14.13
C ASP A 301 -0.84 -13.39 -13.28
N SER A 302 -1.91 -13.85 -12.64
CA SER A 302 -2.90 -12.96 -12.00
C SER A 302 -2.99 -13.10 -10.48
N PHE A 303 -2.96 -11.95 -9.78
CA PHE A 303 -3.22 -11.79 -8.34
C PHE A 303 -4.71 -12.03 -7.96
N ALA A 304 -5.41 -12.88 -8.70
CA ALA A 304 -6.86 -12.87 -8.77
C ALA A 304 -7.49 -14.09 -8.06
N SER A 305 -8.56 -13.85 -7.32
CA SER A 305 -9.21 -14.87 -6.49
C SER A 305 -10.15 -15.79 -7.28
N VAL A 306 -10.31 -17.01 -6.78
CA VAL A 306 -11.26 -18.01 -7.29
C VAL A 306 -12.31 -18.25 -6.22
N LEU A 307 -13.51 -17.71 -6.40
CA LEU A 307 -14.59 -17.79 -5.41
C LEU A 307 -15.68 -18.77 -5.90
N GLY A 308 -16.17 -19.65 -5.04
CA GLY A 308 -17.32 -20.51 -5.37
C GLY A 308 -18.61 -19.71 -5.19
N ILE A 309 -18.91 -19.37 -3.94
CA ILE A 309 -19.99 -18.46 -3.55
C ILE A 309 -19.37 -17.29 -2.77
N SER A 310 -19.77 -16.06 -3.05
CA SER A 310 -19.32 -14.86 -2.34
C SER A 310 -20.51 -13.97 -1.96
N ASN A 311 -20.79 -13.84 -0.68
CA ASN A 311 -21.91 -13.05 -0.16
C ASN A 311 -21.42 -11.90 0.74
N ASP A 312 -21.70 -10.67 0.32
CA ASP A 312 -21.20 -9.45 0.96
C ASP A 312 -22.13 -8.85 2.02
N SER A 313 -23.44 -9.18 1.97
CA SER A 313 -24.48 -8.73 2.91
C SER A 313 -25.90 -9.27 2.64
N GLY A 314 -26.11 -10.06 1.58
CA GLY A 314 -27.42 -10.56 1.15
C GLY A 314 -27.81 -11.87 1.82
N LYS A 315 -28.93 -12.44 1.40
CA LYS A 315 -29.43 -13.74 1.87
C LYS A 315 -29.23 -14.83 0.83
N MET A 316 -28.83 -16.03 1.25
CA MET A 316 -28.80 -17.21 0.41
C MET A 316 -29.32 -18.46 1.13
N VAL A 317 -30.23 -19.20 0.51
CA VAL A 317 -30.73 -20.49 1.01
C VAL A 317 -30.61 -21.52 -0.10
N VAL A 318 -29.96 -22.64 0.18
CA VAL A 318 -29.89 -23.80 -0.71
C VAL A 318 -30.54 -25.00 -0.01
N SER A 319 -31.62 -25.53 -0.57
CA SER A 319 -32.39 -26.62 0.06
C SER A 319 -31.92 -28.00 -0.39
N GLY A 320 -31.47 -28.15 -1.65
CA GLY A 320 -30.92 -29.39 -2.17
C GLY A 320 -29.43 -29.59 -1.84
N PRO A 321 -28.89 -30.77 -2.21
CA PRO A 321 -27.45 -31.02 -2.31
C PRO A 321 -26.65 -29.90 -2.99
N THR A 322 -25.42 -29.68 -2.51
CA THR A 322 -24.48 -28.68 -3.01
C THR A 322 -23.09 -29.30 -3.20
N SER A 323 -22.51 -29.23 -4.40
CA SER A 323 -21.08 -29.50 -4.65
C SER A 323 -20.40 -28.25 -5.21
N LEU A 324 -19.31 -27.81 -4.58
CA LEU A 324 -18.50 -26.68 -5.02
C LEU A 324 -17.07 -27.15 -5.32
N ARG A 325 -16.60 -26.94 -6.55
CA ARG A 325 -15.34 -27.52 -7.07
C ARG A 325 -14.45 -26.41 -7.65
N LEU A 326 -13.44 -26.02 -6.90
CA LEU A 326 -12.53 -24.92 -7.22
C LEU A 326 -11.14 -25.44 -7.59
N VAL A 327 -10.63 -24.96 -8.73
CA VAL A 327 -9.28 -25.26 -9.23
C VAL A 327 -8.57 -23.97 -9.59
N THR A 328 -7.43 -23.69 -8.95
CA THR A 328 -6.53 -22.59 -9.33
C THR A 328 -5.14 -23.11 -9.70
N ASN A 329 -4.49 -22.40 -10.62
CA ASN A 329 -3.11 -22.65 -11.04
C ASN A 329 -2.12 -21.59 -10.49
N ALA A 330 -2.58 -20.67 -9.63
CA ALA A 330 -1.83 -19.53 -9.13
C ALA A 330 -1.73 -19.54 -7.58
N PRO A 331 -0.72 -18.91 -6.96
CA PRO A 331 -0.47 -18.97 -5.52
C PRO A 331 -1.44 -18.13 -4.65
N PHE A 332 -2.60 -17.77 -5.19
CA PHE A 332 -3.50 -16.76 -4.63
C PHE A 332 -4.80 -17.35 -4.08
N ASP A 333 -5.66 -16.49 -3.55
CA ASP A 333 -6.74 -16.83 -2.63
C ASP A 333 -7.95 -17.47 -3.34
N ALA A 334 -8.17 -18.77 -3.14
CA ALA A 334 -9.30 -19.53 -3.67
C ALA A 334 -10.27 -19.92 -2.54
N LYS A 335 -11.55 -19.55 -2.62
CA LYS A 335 -12.51 -19.68 -1.50
C LYS A 335 -13.83 -20.31 -1.92
N GLY A 336 -14.14 -21.49 -1.38
CA GLY A 336 -15.36 -22.25 -1.72
C GLY A 336 -16.63 -21.48 -1.40
N ILE A 337 -16.85 -21.15 -0.12
CA ILE A 337 -17.84 -20.16 0.31
C ILE A 337 -17.10 -19.00 0.99
N THR A 338 -17.44 -17.77 0.61
CA THR A 338 -16.96 -16.51 1.17
C THR A 338 -18.14 -15.73 1.71
N ALA A 339 -18.10 -15.27 2.96
CA ALA A 339 -19.13 -14.42 3.55
C ALA A 339 -18.57 -13.19 4.25
N SER A 340 -19.30 -12.07 4.17
CA SER A 340 -19.03 -10.89 4.98
C SER A 340 -20.26 -10.02 5.20
N GLY A 341 -20.15 -9.02 6.09
CA GLY A 341 -21.25 -8.10 6.38
C GLY A 341 -22.51 -8.83 6.88
N LYS A 342 -23.69 -8.41 6.40
CA LYS A 342 -24.99 -8.96 6.82
C LYS A 342 -25.35 -10.33 6.17
N ALA A 343 -24.36 -11.05 5.62
CA ALA A 343 -24.61 -12.27 4.88
C ALA A 343 -25.27 -13.36 5.75
N ASP A 344 -26.50 -13.75 5.40
CA ASP A 344 -27.28 -14.84 6.00
C ASP A 344 -27.31 -16.01 5.02
N MET A 345 -26.70 -17.15 5.38
CA MET A 345 -26.58 -18.31 4.47
C MET A 345 -26.95 -19.64 5.13
N SER A 346 -27.80 -20.42 4.46
CA SER A 346 -28.24 -21.74 4.94
C SER A 346 -28.22 -22.78 3.82
N PHE A 347 -27.42 -23.83 3.98
CA PHE A 347 -27.31 -24.96 3.05
C PHE A 347 -27.85 -26.20 3.75
N LEU A 348 -29.07 -26.62 3.39
CA LEU A 348 -29.85 -27.62 4.15
C LEU A 348 -29.63 -29.06 3.69
N GLY A 349 -29.10 -29.23 2.47
CA GLY A 349 -28.80 -30.52 1.85
C GLY A 349 -27.49 -31.16 2.34
N ASP A 350 -27.00 -32.13 1.55
CA ASP A 350 -25.63 -32.63 1.68
C ASP A 350 -24.67 -31.62 1.02
N VAL A 351 -23.54 -31.33 1.66
CA VAL A 351 -22.60 -30.26 1.25
C VAL A 351 -21.20 -30.82 1.02
N GLU A 352 -20.71 -30.71 -0.21
CA GLU A 352 -19.34 -30.98 -0.61
C GLU A 352 -18.66 -29.70 -1.10
N ILE A 353 -17.49 -29.37 -0.54
CA ILE A 353 -16.66 -28.25 -1.02
C ILE A 353 -15.23 -28.76 -1.19
N ALA A 354 -14.68 -28.61 -2.39
CA ALA A 354 -13.32 -28.99 -2.74
C ALA A 354 -12.58 -27.80 -3.36
N VAL A 355 -11.51 -27.34 -2.71
CA VAL A 355 -10.65 -26.23 -3.17
C VAL A 355 -9.24 -26.74 -3.38
N THR A 356 -8.73 -26.61 -4.61
CA THR A 356 -7.45 -27.21 -5.01
C THR A 356 -6.53 -26.21 -5.71
N GLY A 357 -5.22 -26.34 -5.46
CA GLY A 357 -4.16 -25.59 -6.12
C GLY A 357 -3.62 -24.37 -5.35
N SER A 358 -4.27 -23.95 -4.26
CA SER A 358 -3.83 -22.80 -3.45
C SER A 358 -3.52 -23.19 -2.00
N ALA A 359 -2.33 -22.81 -1.52
CA ALA A 359 -1.90 -23.02 -0.14
C ALA A 359 -2.58 -22.07 0.87
N SER A 360 -3.18 -20.97 0.40
CA SER A 360 -3.94 -20.00 1.22
C SER A 360 -5.46 -20.17 1.09
N GLY A 361 -5.93 -20.89 0.08
CA GLY A 361 -7.35 -21.04 -0.22
C GLY A 361 -8.15 -21.70 0.90
N SER A 362 -9.44 -21.37 1.03
CA SER A 362 -10.32 -21.80 2.12
C SER A 362 -11.57 -22.51 1.59
N ALA A 363 -11.95 -23.69 2.07
CA ALA A 363 -13.25 -24.28 1.69
C ALA A 363 -14.41 -23.41 2.22
N LEU A 364 -14.29 -22.88 3.44
CA LEU A 364 -15.14 -21.84 3.99
C LEU A 364 -14.30 -20.67 4.52
N TYR A 365 -14.64 -19.44 4.13
CA TYR A 365 -14.06 -18.19 4.65
C TYR A 365 -15.16 -17.22 5.09
N THR A 366 -15.00 -16.60 6.26
CA THR A 366 -15.85 -15.49 6.69
C THR A 366 -15.01 -14.33 7.22
N THR A 367 -15.55 -13.12 7.17
CA THR A 367 -14.95 -11.93 7.78
C THR A 367 -16.04 -10.91 8.11
N TYR A 368 -15.88 -10.13 9.16
CA TYR A 368 -16.82 -9.04 9.47
C TYR A 368 -16.71 -7.90 8.44
N ARG A 369 -17.72 -7.03 8.38
CA ARG A 369 -17.58 -5.67 7.81
C ARG A 369 -17.85 -4.64 8.90
N TYR A 370 -17.06 -3.57 8.90
CA TYR A 370 -17.31 -2.44 9.79
C TYR A 370 -18.44 -1.57 9.25
N ASP A 371 -19.47 -1.33 10.05
CA ASP A 371 -20.55 -0.41 9.72
C ASP A 371 -20.22 1.00 10.20
N TYR A 372 -19.75 1.84 9.28
CA TYR A 372 -19.46 3.25 9.56
C TYR A 372 -20.69 4.05 10.06
N SER A 373 -21.93 3.56 9.88
CA SER A 373 -23.15 4.24 10.33
C SER A 373 -23.58 3.87 11.76
N THR A 374 -23.26 2.66 12.22
CA THR A 374 -23.58 2.18 13.58
C THR A 374 -22.37 2.00 14.49
N GLN A 375 -21.16 2.13 13.93
CA GLN A 375 -19.86 1.87 14.57
C GLN A 375 -19.66 0.44 15.09
N ALA A 376 -20.50 -0.50 14.65
CA ALA A 376 -20.44 -1.90 15.05
C ALA A 376 -19.79 -2.79 13.96
N GLY A 377 -19.17 -3.88 14.41
CA GLY A 377 -18.80 -4.99 13.52
C GLY A 377 -20.03 -5.80 13.09
N ILE A 378 -20.37 -5.76 11.80
CA ILE A 378 -21.38 -6.66 11.23
C ILE A 378 -20.73 -7.99 10.88
N CYS A 379 -21.23 -9.07 11.47
CA CYS A 379 -20.72 -10.42 11.29
C CYS A 379 -21.73 -11.32 10.54
N PRO A 380 -21.29 -12.17 9.59
CA PRO A 380 -22.17 -13.05 8.83
C PRO A 380 -22.67 -14.26 9.64
N VAL A 381 -23.68 -14.96 9.13
CA VAL A 381 -24.21 -16.22 9.69
C VAL A 381 -24.28 -17.28 8.60
N ILE A 382 -23.73 -18.46 8.87
CA ILE A 382 -23.69 -19.60 7.95
C ILE A 382 -24.10 -20.88 8.68
N SER A 383 -25.03 -21.63 8.10
CA SER A 383 -25.36 -23.00 8.51
C SER A 383 -25.13 -23.97 7.35
N LEU A 384 -24.37 -25.04 7.58
CA LEU A 384 -24.09 -26.11 6.61
C LEU A 384 -24.60 -27.45 7.14
N GLY A 385 -25.45 -28.10 6.34
CA GLY A 385 -26.05 -29.39 6.64
C GLY A 385 -27.23 -29.31 7.63
N THR A 386 -27.92 -30.45 7.76
CA THR A 386 -29.00 -30.71 8.72
C THR A 386 -28.90 -32.15 9.24
N ASP A 387 -29.70 -32.52 10.24
CA ASP A 387 -29.69 -33.87 10.81
C ASP A 387 -29.85 -34.94 9.72
N GLY A 388 -28.92 -35.91 9.71
CA GLY A 388 -28.86 -36.96 8.69
C GLY A 388 -28.11 -36.60 7.41
N LYS A 389 -27.63 -35.35 7.23
CA LYS A 389 -26.82 -34.93 6.07
C LYS A 389 -25.32 -35.08 6.30
N ALA A 390 -24.55 -35.13 5.21
CA ALA A 390 -23.09 -35.10 5.24
C ALA A 390 -22.56 -33.71 4.88
N VAL A 391 -21.49 -33.27 5.57
CA VAL A 391 -20.76 -32.04 5.24
C VAL A 391 -19.28 -32.37 5.09
N THR A 392 -18.70 -32.05 3.93
CA THR A 392 -17.29 -32.32 3.61
C THR A 392 -16.61 -31.06 3.09
N LEU A 393 -15.62 -30.55 3.82
CA LEU A 393 -14.85 -29.35 3.50
C LEU A 393 -13.39 -29.72 3.25
N ASN A 394 -12.97 -29.72 1.99
CA ASN A 394 -11.63 -30.08 1.56
C ASN A 394 -10.95 -28.87 0.90
N SER A 395 -9.76 -28.48 1.38
CA SER A 395 -8.96 -27.40 0.81
C SER A 395 -7.47 -27.73 0.86
N SER A 396 -6.67 -27.24 -0.09
CA SER A 396 -5.21 -27.23 0.07
C SER A 396 -4.70 -26.23 1.13
N GLY A 397 -5.49 -25.20 1.47
CA GLY A 397 -5.20 -24.26 2.56
C GLY A 397 -6.02 -24.57 3.82
N TYR A 398 -7.04 -23.77 4.08
CA TYR A 398 -7.93 -23.85 5.24
C TYR A 398 -9.21 -24.65 4.95
N GLY A 399 -9.62 -25.54 5.85
CA GLY A 399 -10.98 -26.10 5.82
C GLY A 399 -12.03 -25.03 6.14
N ILE A 400 -11.88 -24.39 7.31
CA ILE A 400 -12.63 -23.21 7.74
C ILE A 400 -11.65 -22.10 8.12
N ASN A 401 -11.95 -20.85 7.72
CA ASN A 401 -11.20 -19.63 8.05
C ASN A 401 -12.21 -18.54 8.44
N ASN A 402 -12.68 -18.59 9.69
CA ASN A 402 -13.70 -17.69 10.22
C ASN A 402 -13.05 -16.49 10.89
N GLN A 403 -13.00 -15.34 10.23
CA GLN A 403 -12.48 -14.07 10.76
C GLN A 403 -13.61 -13.14 11.26
N GLY A 404 -14.74 -13.71 11.65
CA GLY A 404 -15.96 -13.01 12.05
C GLY A 404 -17.21 -13.71 11.52
N GLY A 405 -18.19 -13.93 12.39
CA GLY A 405 -19.47 -14.57 12.08
C GLY A 405 -19.74 -15.89 12.79
N SER A 406 -20.99 -16.32 12.75
CA SER A 406 -21.44 -17.65 13.18
C SER A 406 -21.29 -18.64 12.04
N VAL A 407 -20.63 -19.77 12.29
CA VAL A 407 -20.53 -20.91 11.37
C VAL A 407 -21.00 -22.16 12.11
N SER A 408 -22.13 -22.74 11.70
CA SER A 408 -22.67 -23.98 12.28
C SER A 408 -22.60 -25.11 11.25
N LEU A 409 -22.10 -26.28 11.67
CA LEU A 409 -22.11 -27.51 10.88
C LEU A 409 -22.91 -28.58 11.63
N THR A 410 -23.93 -29.12 10.96
CA THR A 410 -24.86 -30.10 11.53
C THR A 410 -24.99 -31.29 10.58
N GLY A 411 -24.87 -32.53 11.08
CA GLY A 411 -24.98 -33.70 10.20
C GLY A 411 -24.58 -35.04 10.81
N GLN A 412 -24.87 -36.11 10.08
CA GLN A 412 -24.48 -37.49 10.45
C GLN A 412 -22.95 -37.72 10.41
N ARG A 413 -22.23 -36.94 9.59
CA ARG A 413 -20.76 -36.98 9.42
C ARG A 413 -20.29 -35.62 8.92
N ILE A 414 -19.31 -35.03 9.61
CA ILE A 414 -18.64 -33.79 9.24
C ILE A 414 -17.16 -34.10 9.02
N ASN A 415 -16.64 -33.84 7.82
CA ASN A 415 -15.24 -34.11 7.44
C ASN A 415 -14.55 -32.81 7.01
N ILE A 416 -13.37 -32.53 7.55
CA ILE A 416 -12.58 -31.33 7.24
C ILE A 416 -11.11 -31.70 6.97
N THR A 417 -10.58 -31.30 5.82
CA THR A 417 -9.19 -31.56 5.39
C THR A 417 -8.50 -30.32 4.82
N GLY A 418 -7.22 -30.13 5.19
CA GLY A 418 -6.34 -29.13 4.57
C GLY A 418 -5.00 -28.99 5.30
N SER A 419 -4.22 -27.94 5.00
CA SER A 419 -3.02 -27.62 5.79
C SER A 419 -3.38 -27.01 7.15
N THR A 420 -4.48 -26.25 7.20
CA THR A 420 -5.16 -25.82 8.43
C THR A 420 -6.60 -26.32 8.43
N GLY A 421 -7.05 -26.98 9.49
CA GLY A 421 -8.41 -27.52 9.59
C GLY A 421 -9.43 -26.41 9.81
N VAL A 422 -9.34 -25.76 10.97
CA VAL A 422 -10.24 -24.69 11.40
C VAL A 422 -9.42 -23.53 11.98
N PHE A 423 -9.37 -22.42 11.26
CA PHE A 423 -8.86 -21.14 11.75
C PHE A 423 -10.05 -20.26 12.17
N VAL A 424 -9.98 -19.65 13.35
CA VAL A 424 -10.99 -18.73 13.87
C VAL A 424 -10.31 -17.50 14.47
N GLU A 425 -10.55 -16.32 13.91
CA GLU A 425 -10.05 -15.06 14.45
C GLU A 425 -11.21 -14.11 14.77
N GLY A 426 -11.36 -13.80 16.05
CA GLY A 426 -12.20 -12.71 16.51
C GLY A 426 -11.43 -11.41 16.38
N GLY A 427 -11.95 -10.44 15.63
CA GLY A 427 -11.77 -9.07 16.06
C GLY A 427 -11.91 -7.95 15.04
N GLY A 428 -12.52 -6.87 15.52
CA GLY A 428 -12.60 -5.51 15.03
C GLY A 428 -13.31 -4.64 16.08
N ASN A 429 -13.46 -3.33 15.84
CA ASN A 429 -14.21 -2.42 16.72
C ASN A 429 -15.51 -3.04 17.27
N GLU A 430 -15.76 -2.79 18.56
CA GLU A 430 -16.79 -3.38 19.44
C GLU A 430 -17.89 -4.23 18.75
N ASN A 431 -18.02 -5.48 19.21
CA ASN A 431 -19.01 -6.51 18.84
C ASN A 431 -18.65 -7.50 17.69
N VAL A 432 -17.38 -7.60 17.25
CA VAL A 432 -16.96 -8.68 16.32
C VAL A 432 -16.70 -10.01 17.04
N PHE A 433 -17.57 -10.99 16.85
CA PHE A 433 -17.37 -12.38 17.32
C PHE A 433 -17.14 -13.34 16.14
N ALA A 434 -16.45 -14.46 16.39
CA ALA A 434 -16.16 -15.49 15.40
C ALA A 434 -16.36 -16.88 16.02
N ASP A 435 -17.48 -17.54 15.71
CA ASP A 435 -17.84 -18.83 16.32
C ASP A 435 -17.95 -19.94 15.26
N VAL A 436 -17.32 -21.09 15.52
CA VAL A 436 -17.49 -22.32 14.74
C VAL A 436 -18.08 -23.41 15.62
N ARG A 437 -19.23 -23.97 15.24
CA ARG A 437 -19.95 -24.98 16.02
C ARG A 437 -20.14 -26.28 15.23
N PHE A 438 -19.93 -27.40 15.93
CA PHE A 438 -20.08 -28.77 15.40
C PHE A 438 -21.16 -29.52 16.19
N ASP A 439 -22.32 -29.71 15.55
CA ASP A 439 -23.43 -30.53 16.02
C ASP A 439 -23.50 -31.84 15.20
N GLY A 440 -22.42 -32.63 15.27
CA GLY A 440 -22.31 -33.91 14.58
C GLY A 440 -20.95 -34.61 14.80
N PRO A 441 -20.82 -35.92 14.46
CA PRO A 441 -19.54 -36.63 14.48
C PRO A 441 -18.54 -35.99 13.51
N THR A 442 -17.47 -35.42 14.06
CA THR A 442 -16.58 -34.50 13.33
C THR A 442 -15.15 -35.03 13.22
N THR A 443 -14.64 -35.18 12.00
CA THR A 443 -13.22 -35.51 11.74
C THR A 443 -12.52 -34.31 11.10
N ILE A 444 -11.54 -33.76 11.80
CA ILE A 444 -10.62 -32.73 11.30
C ILE A 444 -9.24 -33.37 11.09
N ASN A 445 -8.66 -33.24 9.91
CA ASN A 445 -7.37 -33.85 9.57
C ASN A 445 -6.51 -32.87 8.76
N ALA A 446 -5.57 -32.21 9.46
CA ALA A 446 -4.70 -31.16 8.94
C ALA A 446 -3.39 -31.08 9.74
N ASP A 447 -2.39 -30.30 9.29
CA ASP A 447 -1.16 -30.08 10.09
C ASP A 447 -1.44 -29.13 11.28
N LYS A 448 -2.25 -28.10 11.03
CA LYS A 448 -2.82 -27.19 12.05
C LYS A 448 -4.32 -27.46 12.16
N ALA A 449 -4.71 -28.44 12.96
CA ALA A 449 -6.10 -28.87 13.07
C ALA A 449 -7.03 -27.74 13.53
N ILE A 450 -6.64 -26.99 14.56
CA ILE A 450 -7.40 -25.84 15.08
C ILE A 450 -6.45 -24.67 15.40
N VAL A 451 -6.79 -23.47 14.97
CA VAL A 451 -6.06 -22.23 15.28
C VAL A 451 -7.09 -21.20 15.75
N THR A 452 -6.90 -20.58 16.92
CA THR A 452 -7.83 -19.55 17.41
C THR A 452 -7.15 -18.30 17.97
N SER A 453 -7.51 -17.13 17.45
CA SER A 453 -6.98 -15.83 17.88
C SER A 453 -8.12 -14.86 18.23
N ILE A 454 -7.86 -13.97 19.16
CA ILE A 454 -8.59 -12.70 19.32
C ILE A 454 -7.56 -11.59 19.16
N LYS A 455 -7.85 -10.59 18.34
CA LYS A 455 -6.95 -9.46 18.07
C LYS A 455 -6.65 -8.66 19.35
N ALA A 456 -5.45 -8.09 19.40
CA ALA A 456 -4.95 -7.45 20.61
C ALA A 456 -5.73 -6.16 20.95
N GLY A 457 -6.38 -6.16 22.13
CA GLY A 457 -7.13 -5.02 22.66
C GLY A 457 -8.65 -5.21 22.74
N GLU A 458 -9.18 -6.34 22.25
CA GLU A 458 -10.62 -6.54 22.07
C GLU A 458 -11.26 -7.49 23.09
N GLN A 459 -12.57 -7.34 23.33
CA GLN A 459 -13.32 -8.07 24.36
C GLN A 459 -14.21 -9.20 23.84
N VAL A 460 -14.20 -9.48 22.53
CA VAL A 460 -15.23 -10.31 21.88
C VAL A 460 -14.63 -11.59 21.29
N GLY A 461 -15.34 -12.71 21.48
CA GLY A 461 -14.77 -14.05 21.42
C GLY A 461 -14.52 -14.60 20.01
N ALA A 462 -13.43 -15.36 19.89
CA ALA A 462 -13.30 -16.44 18.91
C ALA A 462 -13.61 -17.77 19.61
N SER A 463 -14.47 -18.63 19.07
CA SER A 463 -14.67 -19.98 19.64
C SER A 463 -14.83 -21.12 18.64
N VAL A 464 -14.46 -22.32 19.10
CA VAL A 464 -14.72 -23.61 18.44
C VAL A 464 -15.45 -24.52 19.42
N THR A 465 -16.67 -24.94 19.09
CA THR A 465 -17.56 -25.65 20.01
C THR A 465 -17.96 -27.01 19.45
N PHE A 466 -17.49 -28.09 20.10
CA PHE A 466 -17.93 -29.46 19.86
C PHE A 466 -19.07 -29.81 20.81
N ALA A 467 -20.30 -29.83 20.31
CA ALA A 467 -21.50 -30.03 21.13
C ALA A 467 -22.27 -31.32 20.81
N TYR A 468 -21.66 -32.24 20.05
CA TYR A 468 -22.26 -33.52 19.70
C TYR A 468 -22.71 -34.33 20.93
N ASN A 469 -23.97 -34.77 20.91
CA ASN A 469 -24.54 -35.68 21.88
C ASN A 469 -24.76 -37.06 21.23
N PRO A 470 -24.04 -38.12 21.65
CA PRO A 470 -24.08 -39.41 21.00
C PRO A 470 -25.36 -40.16 21.34
N THR A 471 -25.83 -40.96 20.38
CA THR A 471 -26.78 -42.05 20.65
C THR A 471 -26.11 -43.03 21.64
N PRO A 472 -26.75 -43.50 22.72
CA PRO A 472 -26.08 -44.23 23.79
C PRO A 472 -25.24 -45.44 23.33
N ILE A 473 -23.92 -45.34 23.44
CA ILE A 473 -22.97 -46.41 23.14
C ILE A 473 -22.68 -47.19 24.43
N ASN A 474 -23.10 -48.47 24.48
CA ASN A 474 -22.95 -49.34 25.65
C ASN A 474 -21.52 -49.90 25.84
N VAL A 475 -20.48 -49.18 25.39
CA VAL A 475 -19.08 -49.62 25.39
C VAL A 475 -18.20 -48.47 25.90
N PRO A 476 -17.23 -48.71 26.81
CA PRO A 476 -16.28 -47.69 27.21
C PRO A 476 -15.55 -47.11 25.99
N VAL A 477 -15.63 -45.80 25.81
CA VAL A 477 -14.97 -45.13 24.69
C VAL A 477 -13.46 -45.09 24.94
N THR A 478 -12.69 -45.38 23.91
CA THR A 478 -11.23 -45.20 23.88
C THR A 478 -10.86 -44.03 22.97
N LYS A 479 -9.66 -43.48 23.12
CA LYS A 479 -9.09 -42.47 22.21
C LYS A 479 -9.29 -42.82 20.72
N GLU A 480 -9.00 -44.07 20.34
CA GLU A 480 -9.13 -44.55 18.95
C GLU A 480 -10.58 -44.72 18.47
N SER A 481 -11.55 -44.82 19.39
CA SER A 481 -12.97 -45.00 19.09
C SER A 481 -13.84 -43.76 19.34
N ALA A 482 -13.25 -42.59 19.57
CA ALA A 482 -13.99 -41.34 19.86
C ALA A 482 -14.86 -40.86 18.68
N ASP A 483 -16.00 -40.24 19.00
CA ASP A 483 -17.02 -39.75 18.04
C ASP A 483 -16.49 -38.61 17.16
N SER A 484 -15.69 -37.72 17.75
CA SER A 484 -15.02 -36.63 17.06
C SER A 484 -13.51 -36.72 17.22
N LYS A 485 -12.77 -36.48 16.13
CA LYS A 485 -11.33 -36.71 16.04
C LYS A 485 -10.64 -35.52 15.40
N VAL A 486 -9.70 -34.94 16.12
CA VAL A 486 -8.93 -33.75 15.71
C VAL A 486 -7.48 -34.18 15.53
N ARG A 487 -7.03 -34.30 14.28
CA ARG A 487 -5.69 -34.75 13.90
C ARG A 487 -4.90 -33.56 13.37
N GLY A 488 -3.75 -33.30 14.00
CA GLY A 488 -2.95 -32.09 13.81
C GLY A 488 -2.79 -31.26 15.08
N SER A 489 -2.01 -30.18 14.97
CA SER A 489 -1.75 -29.26 16.09
C SER A 489 -2.94 -28.33 16.40
N VAL A 490 -3.06 -27.93 17.67
CA VAL A 490 -4.06 -26.98 18.18
C VAL A 490 -3.32 -25.79 18.79
N THR A 491 -3.59 -24.59 18.28
CA THR A 491 -2.82 -23.38 18.64
C THR A 491 -3.72 -22.16 18.81
N GLY A 492 -3.23 -21.12 19.47
CA GLY A 492 -3.97 -19.88 19.62
C GLY A 492 -3.52 -19.00 20.78
N SER A 493 -3.78 -17.71 20.70
CA SER A 493 -3.40 -16.73 21.73
C SER A 493 -4.52 -16.46 22.76
N SER A 494 -5.79 -16.62 22.36
CA SER A 494 -6.89 -15.98 23.11
C SER A 494 -8.30 -16.54 22.83
N GLY A 495 -8.50 -17.47 21.89
CA GLY A 495 -9.82 -18.04 21.60
C GLY A 495 -10.36 -19.02 22.65
N THR A 496 -11.55 -19.58 22.44
CA THR A 496 -12.18 -20.56 23.34
C THR A 496 -12.47 -21.88 22.61
N ILE A 497 -12.11 -23.02 23.19
CA ILE A 497 -12.52 -24.34 22.73
C ILE A 497 -13.49 -24.93 23.74
N ASN A 498 -14.74 -25.19 23.33
CA ASN A 498 -15.75 -25.83 24.20
C ASN A 498 -15.95 -27.29 23.80
N LYS A 499 -15.95 -28.18 24.80
CA LYS A 499 -16.49 -29.54 24.67
C LYS A 499 -17.74 -29.67 25.54
N GLU A 500 -18.89 -29.80 24.87
CA GLU A 500 -20.23 -29.86 25.48
C GLU A 500 -20.89 -31.22 25.24
N ASN A 501 -21.95 -31.52 25.99
CA ASN A 501 -22.76 -32.75 25.90
C ASN A 501 -21.97 -34.07 26.07
N ALA A 502 -22.66 -35.22 26.01
CA ALA A 502 -22.08 -36.50 26.43
C ALA A 502 -21.05 -37.11 25.46
N GLY A 503 -20.81 -36.49 24.29
CA GLY A 503 -19.93 -37.03 23.25
C GLY A 503 -18.47 -37.17 23.64
N SER A 504 -17.74 -37.93 22.84
CA SER A 504 -16.30 -38.13 23.00
C SER A 504 -15.50 -37.38 21.93
N LEU A 505 -14.37 -36.82 22.35
CA LEU A 505 -13.46 -36.03 21.54
C LEU A 505 -12.03 -36.52 21.74
N ALA A 506 -11.28 -36.71 20.66
CA ALA A 506 -9.88 -37.14 20.75
C ALA A 506 -8.96 -36.23 19.92
N PHE A 507 -7.95 -35.67 20.56
CA PHE A 507 -6.89 -34.87 19.95
C PHE A 507 -5.65 -35.76 19.67
N TYR A 508 -5.08 -35.61 18.48
CA TYR A 508 -3.93 -36.38 17.98
C TYR A 508 -2.84 -35.44 17.46
N GLY A 509 -2.28 -34.62 18.35
CA GLY A 509 -1.27 -33.62 17.99
C GLY A 509 -0.88 -32.70 19.15
N ASP A 510 0.01 -31.74 18.87
CA ASP A 510 0.51 -30.76 19.84
C ASP A 510 -0.56 -29.70 20.20
N ILE A 511 -0.76 -29.44 21.49
CA ILE A 511 -1.65 -28.37 22.01
C ILE A 511 -0.88 -27.38 22.92
N SER A 512 0.45 -27.46 22.96
CA SER A 512 1.32 -26.61 23.81
C SER A 512 1.24 -25.12 23.46
N ASN A 513 0.95 -24.81 22.20
CA ASN A 513 0.85 -23.45 21.67
C ASN A 513 -0.59 -22.89 21.69
N PHE A 514 -1.52 -23.54 22.39
CA PHE A 514 -2.80 -22.95 22.75
C PHE A 514 -2.71 -22.20 24.08
N SER A 515 -3.21 -20.96 24.07
CA SER A 515 -3.19 -19.99 25.18
C SER A 515 -4.58 -19.49 25.56
N GLY A 516 -5.60 -19.94 24.83
CA GLY A 516 -6.99 -19.57 25.04
C GLY A 516 -7.68 -20.39 26.14
N VAL A 517 -9.00 -20.34 26.20
CA VAL A 517 -9.81 -21.09 27.18
C VAL A 517 -10.16 -22.47 26.63
N PHE A 518 -9.99 -23.55 27.40
CA PHE A 518 -10.55 -24.88 27.08
C PHE A 518 -11.60 -25.25 28.13
N ASN A 519 -12.87 -25.34 27.72
CA ASN A 519 -13.99 -25.68 28.60
C ASN A 519 -14.43 -27.13 28.39
N GLN A 520 -14.04 -28.01 29.32
CA GLN A 520 -14.55 -29.38 29.43
C GLN A 520 -15.83 -29.38 30.28
N LYS A 521 -16.99 -29.30 29.60
CA LYS A 521 -18.33 -29.21 30.23
C LYS A 521 -19.08 -30.55 30.27
N GLY A 522 -18.72 -31.51 29.40
CA GLY A 522 -19.39 -32.82 29.36
C GLY A 522 -18.73 -33.85 28.44
N GLY A 523 -19.04 -35.13 28.66
CA GLY A 523 -18.46 -36.25 27.93
C GLY A 523 -16.99 -36.49 28.28
N THR A 524 -16.23 -37.08 27.35
CA THR A 524 -14.81 -37.40 27.57
C THR A 524 -13.91 -36.82 26.48
N THR A 525 -12.87 -36.09 26.88
CA THR A 525 -11.80 -35.65 25.99
C THR A 525 -10.54 -36.47 26.23
N PHE A 526 -9.96 -37.03 25.17
CA PHE A 526 -8.68 -37.73 25.17
C PHE A 526 -7.60 -36.88 24.50
N LEU A 527 -6.45 -36.74 25.15
CA LEU A 527 -5.23 -36.22 24.53
C LEU A 527 -4.32 -37.39 24.13
N SER A 528 -3.50 -37.20 23.10
CA SER A 528 -2.51 -38.19 22.68
C SER A 528 -1.29 -38.25 23.60
N GLU A 529 -0.51 -39.33 23.49
CA GLU A 529 0.89 -39.31 23.90
C GLU A 529 1.72 -38.58 22.85
N GLY A 530 2.54 -37.61 23.27
CA GLY A 530 3.38 -36.79 22.41
C GLY A 530 4.40 -36.00 23.23
N ALA A 531 5.54 -35.67 22.63
CA ALA A 531 6.67 -35.06 23.33
C ALA A 531 6.50 -33.55 23.64
N ALA A 532 5.37 -32.94 23.27
CA ALA A 532 5.04 -31.54 23.53
C ALA A 532 3.89 -31.45 24.56
N GLY A 533 4.12 -30.71 25.66
CA GLY A 533 3.23 -30.70 26.82
C GLY A 533 1.90 -29.98 26.59
N TYR A 534 0.81 -30.59 27.05
CA TYR A 534 -0.55 -30.14 26.77
C TYR A 534 -0.98 -28.90 27.57
N PHE A 535 -1.76 -28.03 26.92
CA PHE A 535 -2.34 -26.80 27.48
C PHE A 535 -1.33 -25.76 27.99
N GLY A 536 -0.16 -25.71 27.35
CA GLY A 536 1.00 -24.86 27.64
C GLY A 536 0.72 -23.46 28.18
N LYS A 537 -0.22 -22.71 27.60
CA LYS A 537 -0.54 -21.33 28.01
C LYS A 537 -2.02 -21.11 28.34
N ALA A 538 -2.82 -22.17 28.29
CA ALA A 538 -4.28 -22.10 28.21
C ALA A 538 -4.97 -21.99 29.57
N GLN A 539 -6.17 -21.43 29.59
CA GLN A 539 -7.10 -21.49 30.73
C GLN A 539 -8.00 -22.72 30.59
N LEU A 540 -7.58 -23.84 31.18
CA LEU A 540 -8.32 -25.10 31.18
C LEU A 540 -9.34 -25.10 32.34
N ALA A 541 -10.63 -25.17 32.01
CA ALA A 541 -11.72 -25.31 32.96
C ALA A 541 -12.43 -26.66 32.78
N VAL A 542 -12.39 -27.50 33.81
CA VAL A 542 -13.03 -28.82 33.86
C VAL A 542 -14.20 -28.76 34.85
N THR A 543 -15.40 -28.53 34.30
CA THR A 543 -16.65 -28.35 35.06
C THR A 543 -17.63 -29.51 34.90
N GLY A 544 -17.38 -30.43 33.96
CA GLY A 544 -18.17 -31.65 33.82
C GLY A 544 -17.57 -32.65 32.82
N GLY A 545 -17.81 -33.93 33.07
CA GLY A 545 -17.18 -35.01 32.31
C GLY A 545 -15.71 -35.23 32.70
N ALA A 546 -14.94 -35.85 31.80
CA ALA A 546 -13.56 -36.26 32.05
C ALA A 546 -12.58 -35.72 30.99
N LEU A 547 -11.38 -35.34 31.44
CA LEU A 547 -10.22 -35.08 30.59
C LEU A 547 -9.11 -36.08 30.90
N VAL A 548 -8.70 -36.85 29.90
CA VAL A 548 -7.65 -37.85 29.98
C VAL A 548 -6.40 -37.32 29.26
N ALA A 549 -5.34 -37.03 30.01
CA ALA A 549 -4.17 -36.32 29.53
C ALA A 549 -2.87 -36.97 30.07
N PRO A 550 -2.10 -37.73 29.26
CA PRO A 550 -0.94 -38.47 29.77
C PRO A 550 0.12 -37.54 30.38
N THR A 551 0.24 -36.33 29.82
CA THR A 551 0.96 -35.19 30.39
C THR A 551 0.04 -33.96 30.41
N LEU A 552 0.31 -33.03 31.32
CA LEU A 552 -0.16 -31.64 31.27
C LEU A 552 1.04 -30.76 31.60
N SER A 553 1.14 -29.54 31.06
CA SER A 553 2.16 -28.60 31.53
C SER A 553 1.73 -27.17 31.25
N PHE A 554 1.73 -26.32 32.27
CA PHE A 554 1.39 -24.91 32.11
C PHE A 554 2.64 -24.02 32.08
N GLN A 555 2.46 -22.77 31.65
CA GLN A 555 3.42 -21.68 31.74
C GLN A 555 2.84 -20.59 32.65
N LYS A 556 3.61 -19.53 32.95
CA LYS A 556 3.21 -18.46 33.90
C LYS A 556 1.85 -17.78 33.63
N THR A 557 1.24 -17.96 32.46
CA THR A 557 -0.08 -17.40 32.09
C THR A 557 -1.20 -18.44 31.95
N GLY A 558 -0.86 -19.74 31.85
CA GLY A 558 -1.86 -20.80 31.75
C GLY A 558 -2.49 -21.09 33.12
N THR A 559 -3.77 -21.48 33.12
CA THR A 559 -4.53 -21.74 34.35
C THR A 559 -5.33 -23.04 34.31
N LEU A 560 -5.53 -23.65 35.48
CA LEU A 560 -6.34 -24.87 35.63
C LEU A 560 -7.43 -24.68 36.69
N THR A 561 -8.69 -24.71 36.27
CA THR A 561 -9.85 -24.78 37.18
C THR A 561 -10.48 -26.17 37.11
N LEU A 562 -10.59 -26.84 38.26
CA LEU A 562 -11.28 -28.12 38.41
C LEU A 562 -12.44 -27.94 39.40
N ALA A 563 -13.66 -28.03 38.87
CA ALA A 563 -14.89 -27.67 39.58
C ALA A 563 -16.05 -28.61 39.19
N GLY A 564 -15.89 -29.90 39.46
CA GLY A 564 -16.95 -30.92 39.34
C GLY A 564 -16.73 -32.02 38.30
N GLY A 565 -15.63 -32.00 37.54
CA GLY A 565 -15.25 -33.09 36.63
C GLY A 565 -14.06 -33.94 37.12
N THR A 566 -13.53 -34.76 36.22
CA THR A 566 -12.39 -35.66 36.46
C THR A 566 -11.19 -35.28 35.60
N LEU A 567 -9.99 -35.30 36.19
CA LEU A 567 -8.72 -35.18 35.48
C LEU A 567 -7.84 -36.41 35.73
N GLU A 568 -7.51 -37.13 34.66
CA GLU A 568 -6.66 -38.33 34.67
C GLU A 568 -5.29 -38.03 34.03
N THR A 569 -4.20 -38.28 34.75
CA THR A 569 -2.82 -38.03 34.29
C THR A 569 -1.88 -39.21 34.54
N GLY A 570 -0.94 -39.46 33.63
CA GLY A 570 -0.09 -40.68 33.62
C GLY A 570 1.42 -40.45 33.75
N THR A 571 1.84 -39.29 34.28
CA THR A 571 3.26 -38.91 34.42
C THR A 571 3.54 -37.83 35.49
N GLY A 572 2.55 -37.44 36.28
CA GLY A 572 2.74 -36.46 37.36
C GLY A 572 2.92 -35.00 36.90
N GLN A 573 2.89 -34.68 35.59
CA GLN A 573 3.43 -33.41 35.06
C GLN A 573 2.66 -32.11 35.37
N ILE A 574 1.67 -32.12 36.28
CA ILE A 574 1.19 -30.89 36.94
C ILE A 574 2.36 -30.17 37.68
N PHE A 575 3.39 -30.94 38.04
CA PHE A 575 4.66 -30.53 38.63
C PHE A 575 5.69 -30.05 37.57
N THR A 576 6.57 -29.10 37.91
CA THR A 576 7.41 -28.34 36.94
C THR A 576 8.31 -29.23 36.07
N SER A 577 8.86 -30.28 36.67
CA SER A 577 9.74 -31.29 36.11
C SER A 577 9.03 -32.65 36.07
N ALA A 578 9.27 -33.41 35.00
CA ALA A 578 8.99 -34.84 35.04
C ALA A 578 9.98 -35.52 36.00
N LEU A 579 9.51 -36.49 36.77
CA LEU A 579 10.37 -37.37 37.54
C LEU A 579 11.29 -38.13 36.56
N ASN A 580 12.60 -37.89 36.60
CA ASN A 580 13.56 -38.67 35.81
C ASN A 580 13.64 -40.13 36.29
N ALA A 581 14.42 -40.96 35.61
CA ALA A 581 14.39 -42.40 35.79
C ALA A 581 15.08 -42.91 37.07
N ASP A 582 15.79 -42.05 37.82
CA ASP A 582 16.95 -42.45 38.64
C ASP A 582 16.69 -42.51 40.17
N GLY A 583 17.11 -41.60 41.07
CA GLY A 583 18.11 -40.51 41.10
C GLY A 583 18.36 -40.04 42.56
N ASP A 584 19.06 -38.92 42.78
CA ASP A 584 19.17 -38.27 44.11
C ASP A 584 18.06 -37.20 44.33
N MET A 585 18.10 -36.33 45.35
CA MET A 585 16.84 -35.78 45.92
C MET A 585 16.86 -34.26 46.23
N LYS A 586 16.18 -33.46 45.38
CA LYS A 586 16.10 -31.98 45.50
C LYS A 586 14.69 -31.40 45.29
N ASP A 587 14.18 -31.26 44.05
CA ASP A 587 12.91 -30.55 43.76
C ASP A 587 11.75 -31.54 43.48
N PRO A 588 10.80 -31.70 44.41
CA PRO A 588 9.51 -32.34 44.15
C PRO A 588 8.67 -31.46 43.22
N GLY A 589 9.09 -31.41 41.95
CA GLY A 589 8.96 -30.27 41.05
C GLY A 589 7.80 -29.34 41.34
N ALA A 590 8.06 -28.16 41.91
CA ALA A 590 7.01 -27.16 42.24
C ALA A 590 5.86 -27.12 41.22
N VAL A 591 4.59 -27.13 41.67
CA VAL A 591 3.40 -27.07 40.79
C VAL A 591 3.62 -26.01 39.73
N LYS A 592 3.39 -26.34 38.46
CA LYS A 592 3.70 -25.46 37.31
C LYS A 592 2.71 -24.30 37.13
N LEU A 593 2.03 -23.96 38.22
CA LEU A 593 0.96 -23.00 38.41
C LEU A 593 1.24 -22.34 39.76
N SER A 594 1.32 -21.02 39.79
CA SER A 594 1.22 -20.26 41.04
C SER A 594 -0.20 -20.35 41.61
N ASP A 595 -0.39 -19.95 42.87
CA ASP A 595 -1.73 -19.89 43.50
C ASP A 595 -2.74 -19.02 42.71
N SER A 596 -2.24 -18.04 41.94
CA SER A 596 -3.02 -17.22 41.01
C SER A 596 -3.48 -17.95 39.75
N ASN A 597 -2.87 -19.09 39.42
CA ASN A 597 -3.03 -19.78 38.16
C ASN A 597 -3.86 -21.06 38.29
N TRP A 598 -4.31 -21.46 39.47
CA TRP A 598 -5.09 -22.70 39.55
C TRP A 598 -6.11 -22.70 40.68
N LYS A 599 -7.17 -23.50 40.49
CA LYS A 599 -8.33 -23.53 41.36
C LYS A 599 -9.00 -24.90 41.32
N PHE A 600 -8.57 -25.78 42.20
CA PHE A 600 -9.30 -27.00 42.52
C PHE A 600 -10.38 -26.67 43.56
N ASP A 601 -11.59 -26.38 43.09
CA ASP A 601 -12.76 -26.22 43.96
C ASP A 601 -13.30 -27.58 44.36
N SER A 602 -13.52 -28.46 43.38
CA SER A 602 -14.05 -29.81 43.56
C SER A 602 -13.79 -30.73 42.37
N GLY A 603 -13.76 -32.04 42.61
CA GLY A 603 -13.51 -33.08 41.60
C GLY A 603 -12.41 -34.07 42.01
N VAL A 604 -11.88 -34.79 41.03
CA VAL A 604 -10.87 -35.86 41.23
C VAL A 604 -9.64 -35.61 40.35
N ILE A 605 -8.44 -35.76 40.91
CA ILE A 605 -7.15 -35.77 40.21
C ILE A 605 -6.49 -37.14 40.40
N ALA A 606 -6.15 -37.83 39.30
CA ALA A 606 -5.39 -39.08 39.34
C ALA A 606 -3.99 -38.92 38.72
N PHE A 607 -2.99 -39.49 39.39
CA PHE A 607 -1.59 -39.61 38.95
C PHE A 607 -1.21 -41.09 38.83
N ASP A 608 -0.85 -41.54 37.62
CA ASP A 608 -0.36 -42.89 37.38
C ASP A 608 1.14 -42.88 37.00
N ASP A 609 2.04 -42.83 38.00
CA ASP A 609 3.48 -42.70 37.79
C ASP A 609 4.24 -44.03 37.93
N ALA A 610 5.34 -44.15 37.19
CA ALA A 610 6.35 -45.15 37.49
C ALA A 610 7.16 -44.80 38.76
N LYS A 611 7.43 -43.51 39.02
CA LYS A 611 8.56 -43.07 39.87
C LYS A 611 8.40 -41.73 40.69
N TYR A 612 7.62 -41.69 41.80
CA TYR A 612 7.40 -40.53 42.73
C TYR A 612 8.20 -40.45 44.10
N ASN A 613 8.62 -39.26 44.59
CA ASN A 613 9.14 -38.95 45.96
C ASN A 613 8.24 -39.14 47.22
N ILE A 614 8.74 -39.51 48.42
CA ILE A 614 7.99 -39.23 49.67
C ILE A 614 7.82 -37.73 49.88
N VAL A 615 8.88 -36.93 49.66
CA VAL A 615 8.78 -35.48 49.69
C VAL A 615 7.87 -35.01 48.54
N TYR A 616 7.97 -35.63 47.35
CA TYR A 616 7.04 -35.36 46.24
C TYR A 616 5.58 -35.61 46.57
N ALA A 617 5.12 -36.80 46.96
CA ALA A 617 3.70 -37.05 47.18
C ALA A 617 3.11 -36.16 48.29
N GLN A 618 3.90 -35.87 49.33
CA GLN A 618 3.49 -34.98 50.42
C GLN A 618 3.47 -33.50 50.01
N THR A 619 4.50 -33.02 49.30
CA THR A 619 4.52 -31.67 48.72
C THR A 619 3.46 -31.52 47.63
N ALA A 620 3.20 -32.55 46.83
CA ALA A 620 2.19 -32.60 45.79
C ALA A 620 0.77 -32.49 46.35
N ALA A 621 0.39 -33.35 47.30
CA ALA A 621 -0.93 -33.28 47.94
C ALA A 621 -1.10 -31.99 48.78
N GLY A 622 -0.01 -31.45 49.33
CA GLY A 622 0.02 -30.18 50.06
C GLY A 622 -0.19 -28.97 49.13
N LEU A 623 0.63 -28.82 48.09
CA LEU A 623 0.53 -27.75 47.09
C LEU A 623 -0.80 -27.82 46.31
N LEU A 624 -1.35 -29.02 46.10
CA LEU A 624 -2.66 -29.22 45.48
C LEU A 624 -3.83 -29.09 46.47
N GLY A 625 -3.58 -28.65 47.71
CA GLY A 625 -4.62 -28.22 48.65
C GLY A 625 -5.63 -29.31 49.04
N ALA A 626 -5.19 -30.57 49.07
CA ALA A 626 -6.00 -31.74 49.41
C ALA A 626 -5.57 -32.42 50.74
N GLY A 627 -4.70 -31.78 51.51
CA GLY A 627 -4.39 -32.21 52.88
C GLY A 627 -5.62 -32.09 53.81
N ASN A 628 -5.76 -32.88 54.88
CA ASN A 628 -4.81 -33.83 55.47
C ASN A 628 -5.53 -35.05 56.04
N VAL A 629 -4.95 -36.24 55.86
CA VAL A 629 -5.09 -37.35 56.82
C VAL A 629 -3.71 -38.00 56.99
N ALA A 630 -3.29 -38.27 58.22
CA ALA A 630 -2.20 -39.22 58.46
C ALA A 630 -2.67 -40.63 58.03
N ALA A 631 -1.75 -41.56 57.72
CA ALA A 631 -2.04 -42.86 57.09
C ALA A 631 -2.82 -43.87 57.98
N ASP A 632 -3.43 -43.41 59.07
CA ASP A 632 -3.73 -44.18 60.28
C ASP A 632 -5.24 -44.18 60.63
N ASN A 633 -6.08 -43.37 59.96
CA ASN A 633 -7.52 -43.30 60.26
C ASN A 633 -8.41 -43.22 59.02
N VAL A 634 -9.45 -44.06 59.00
CA VAL A 634 -10.45 -44.20 57.92
C VAL A 634 -11.80 -43.62 58.37
N SER A 635 -12.62 -43.22 57.40
CA SER A 635 -14.01 -42.73 57.50
C SER A 635 -14.22 -41.30 58.02
N GLY A 636 -14.94 -40.49 57.23
CA GLY A 636 -15.54 -39.23 57.66
C GLY A 636 -15.15 -37.94 56.91
N SER A 637 -14.17 -37.97 56.00
CA SER A 637 -13.72 -36.77 55.27
C SER A 637 -14.69 -36.35 54.17
N GLY A 638 -15.54 -35.36 54.46
CA GLY A 638 -16.38 -34.66 53.48
C GLY A 638 -15.60 -33.69 52.58
N SER A 639 -14.45 -34.09 52.05
CA SER A 639 -13.63 -33.29 51.15
C SER A 639 -14.19 -33.38 49.72
N ALA A 640 -14.56 -32.25 49.13
CA ALA A 640 -15.02 -32.18 47.73
C ALA A 640 -13.90 -32.42 46.69
N LYS A 641 -12.71 -32.81 47.14
CA LYS A 641 -11.44 -32.90 46.41
C LYS A 641 -10.78 -34.25 46.72
N GLU A 642 -10.28 -34.92 45.71
CA GLU A 642 -9.62 -36.23 45.81
C GLU A 642 -8.34 -36.26 44.97
N ILE A 643 -7.26 -36.88 45.49
CA ILE A 643 -5.97 -37.06 44.81
C ILE A 643 -5.45 -38.49 45.03
N THR A 644 -5.06 -39.17 43.95
CA THR A 644 -4.60 -40.58 43.95
C THR A 644 -3.26 -40.72 43.21
N PHE A 645 -2.34 -41.59 43.69
CA PHE A 645 -0.98 -41.80 43.17
C PHE A 645 -0.56 -43.30 43.05
N THR A 646 0.38 -43.59 42.15
CA THR A 646 1.20 -44.84 42.03
C THR A 646 2.68 -44.47 41.73
N GLY A 647 3.75 -45.24 42.13
CA GLY A 647 5.20 -45.00 41.75
C GLY A 647 6.36 -44.96 42.84
N THR A 648 7.61 -44.50 42.51
CA THR A 648 8.84 -44.07 43.35
C THR A 648 10.08 -43.25 42.66
N LEU A 649 10.48 -41.93 42.89
CA LEU A 649 11.63 -41.14 42.17
C LEU A 649 11.85 -39.51 42.15
N VAL A 650 12.26 -38.85 40.99
CA VAL A 650 13.28 -37.73 40.57
C VAL A 650 13.51 -36.15 40.87
N GLU A 651 14.03 -35.37 39.83
CA GLU A 651 15.15 -34.32 39.54
C GLU A 651 15.18 -32.70 39.50
N LEU A 652 16.23 -32.00 38.88
CA LEU A 652 16.48 -30.47 38.70
C LEU A 652 17.39 -29.92 37.48
N PRO A 653 17.50 -28.56 37.12
CA PRO A 653 18.26 -27.93 35.94
C PRO A 653 19.07 -26.53 36.02
N PRO A 654 19.78 -25.99 34.93
CA PRO A 654 20.59 -24.69 34.79
C PRO A 654 20.12 -23.63 33.68
N GLY A 655 20.78 -22.56 33.09
CA GLY A 655 22.17 -21.94 32.93
C GLY A 655 22.29 -20.53 32.14
N ASP A 656 23.43 -20.14 31.47
CA ASP A 656 24.02 -18.72 31.33
C ASP A 656 24.51 -18.09 29.91
N PRO A 657 25.04 -16.80 29.75
CA PRO A 657 25.14 -15.99 28.45
C PRO A 657 26.32 -14.94 28.05
N ASP A 658 26.68 -14.64 26.74
CA ASP A 658 27.70 -13.60 26.22
C ASP A 658 27.82 -13.17 24.67
N SER A 659 26.77 -13.22 23.82
CA SER A 659 26.80 -13.21 22.33
C SER A 659 25.75 -12.31 21.61
N PHE A 660 25.49 -12.48 20.30
CA PHE A 660 24.32 -11.88 19.60
C PHE A 660 23.00 -12.25 20.30
N GLU A 661 22.81 -13.53 20.61
CA GLU A 661 21.59 -14.05 21.23
C GLU A 661 21.34 -13.42 22.59
N THR A 662 22.41 -13.08 23.32
CA THR A 662 22.32 -12.57 24.68
C THR A 662 22.31 -11.04 24.73
N LEU A 663 22.93 -10.36 23.75
CA LEU A 663 22.64 -8.95 23.44
C LEU A 663 21.17 -8.77 23.02
N GLN A 664 20.67 -9.60 22.10
CA GLN A 664 19.27 -9.59 21.66
C GLN A 664 18.32 -9.86 22.84
N LYS A 665 18.68 -10.77 23.76
CA LYS A 665 17.94 -10.98 25.02
C LYS A 665 17.99 -9.76 25.93
N ALA A 666 19.17 -9.15 26.14
CA ALA A 666 19.33 -7.99 27.01
C ALA A 666 18.63 -6.72 26.50
N VAL A 667 18.57 -6.51 25.17
CA VAL A 667 17.83 -5.41 24.54
C VAL A 667 16.31 -5.60 24.68
N LEU A 668 15.83 -6.85 24.65
CA LEU A 668 14.40 -7.17 24.79
C LEU A 668 13.93 -7.28 26.25
N ASP A 669 14.83 -7.45 27.21
CA ASP A 669 14.47 -7.54 28.63
C ASP A 669 14.06 -6.17 29.17
N THR A 670 12.83 -6.06 29.65
CA THR A 670 12.28 -4.82 30.22
C THR A 670 12.83 -4.51 31.61
N GLY A 671 13.57 -5.43 32.25
CA GLY A 671 14.29 -5.21 33.49
C GLY A 671 15.75 -4.73 33.32
N ILE A 672 16.23 -4.50 32.09
CA ILE A 672 17.63 -4.13 31.82
C ILE A 672 17.74 -2.73 31.19
N ASP A 673 18.07 -1.73 32.01
CA ASP A 673 18.22 -0.32 31.60
C ASP A 673 19.62 0.07 31.10
N SER A 674 20.64 -0.73 31.40
CA SER A 674 22.01 -0.52 30.93
C SER A 674 22.59 -1.83 30.40
N ILE A 675 23.11 -1.78 29.17
CA ILE A 675 23.78 -2.90 28.52
C ILE A 675 25.25 -2.54 28.34
N LYS A 676 26.13 -3.43 28.79
CA LYS A 676 27.57 -3.35 28.59
C LYS A 676 28.04 -4.60 27.85
N LEU A 677 28.73 -4.43 26.73
CA LEU A 677 29.28 -5.56 25.98
C LEU A 677 30.48 -6.17 26.71
N GLY A 678 30.56 -7.51 26.73
CA GLY A 678 31.71 -8.27 27.23
C GLY A 678 32.66 -8.76 26.13
N SER A 679 32.31 -8.53 24.86
CA SER A 679 32.93 -9.10 23.67
C SER A 679 32.57 -8.26 22.43
N ASP A 680 33.33 -8.42 21.35
CA ASP A 680 32.94 -7.92 20.02
C ASP A 680 31.76 -8.74 19.48
N ILE A 681 30.74 -8.08 18.94
CA ILE A 681 29.49 -8.72 18.54
C ILE A 681 29.37 -8.78 17.02
N VAL A 682 29.36 -10.00 16.49
CA VAL A 682 29.00 -10.27 15.10
C VAL A 682 27.50 -10.56 15.03
N LEU A 683 26.76 -9.71 14.31
CA LEU A 683 25.34 -9.87 14.03
C LEU A 683 25.14 -11.07 13.09
N SER A 684 24.72 -12.20 13.67
CA SER A 684 24.33 -13.41 12.93
C SER A 684 22.95 -13.26 12.27
N LYS A 685 22.15 -12.29 12.73
CA LYS A 685 20.85 -11.84 12.23
C LYS A 685 20.68 -10.36 12.55
N ARG A 686 19.68 -9.71 11.94
CA ARG A 686 19.23 -8.36 12.30
C ARG A 686 18.79 -8.28 13.77
N LEU A 687 19.33 -7.32 14.51
CA LEU A 687 18.98 -7.05 15.91
C LEU A 687 17.61 -6.36 15.97
N GLN A 688 16.57 -7.08 16.40
CA GLN A 688 15.19 -6.58 16.34
C GLN A 688 14.74 -5.88 17.63
N GLY A 689 14.19 -4.68 17.47
CA GLY A 689 13.34 -4.00 18.44
C GLY A 689 12.01 -3.61 17.78
N THR A 690 11.00 -4.49 17.87
CA THR A 690 9.63 -4.21 17.39
C THR A 690 8.75 -3.57 18.47
N THR A 691 9.18 -3.62 19.73
CA THR A 691 8.58 -2.89 20.85
C THR A 691 9.26 -1.51 20.99
N PRO A 692 8.51 -0.39 20.99
CA PRO A 692 9.08 0.93 21.20
C PRO A 692 9.80 1.08 22.55
N VAL A 693 11.01 1.64 22.54
CA VAL A 693 11.81 1.85 23.75
C VAL A 693 11.36 3.12 24.47
N ALA A 694 10.18 3.07 25.10
CA ALA A 694 9.58 4.18 25.86
C ALA A 694 10.29 4.50 27.20
N ARG A 695 11.56 4.11 27.34
CA ARG A 695 12.40 4.25 28.54
C ARG A 695 13.75 4.86 28.17
N SER A 696 14.64 5.03 29.15
CA SER A 696 16.05 5.33 28.88
C SER A 696 16.82 4.02 28.73
N LEU A 697 17.45 3.80 27.58
CA LEU A 697 18.32 2.65 27.33
C LEU A 697 19.73 3.14 27.00
N ALA A 698 20.70 2.74 27.82
CA ALA A 698 22.12 3.00 27.59
C ALA A 698 22.81 1.75 27.04
N ILE A 699 23.44 1.88 25.87
CA ILE A 699 24.24 0.83 25.24
C ILE A 699 25.70 1.32 25.21
N ASP A 700 26.53 0.74 26.09
CA ASP A 700 27.97 0.99 26.14
C ASP A 700 28.72 -0.16 25.49
N GLY A 701 29.39 0.13 24.37
CA GLY A 701 30.22 -0.86 23.68
C GLY A 701 31.46 -1.27 24.46
N ASN A 702 31.87 -0.53 25.49
CA ASN A 702 33.11 -0.79 26.23
C ASN A 702 34.38 -0.79 25.32
N GLY A 703 34.31 -0.17 24.15
CA GLY A 703 35.35 -0.19 23.11
C GLY A 703 35.21 -1.30 22.06
N HIS A 704 34.17 -2.13 22.15
CA HIS A 704 33.92 -3.23 21.22
C HIS A 704 33.24 -2.80 19.90
N THR A 705 33.40 -3.65 18.90
CA THR A 705 32.84 -3.46 17.55
C THR A 705 31.54 -4.23 17.37
N ILE A 706 30.58 -3.63 16.66
CA ILE A 706 29.39 -4.30 16.12
C ILE A 706 29.57 -4.43 14.60
N SER A 707 29.51 -5.66 14.09
CA SER A 707 29.78 -5.98 12.68
C SER A 707 28.89 -7.13 12.17
N GLY A 708 28.89 -7.42 10.87
CA GLY A 708 28.13 -8.54 10.29
C GLY A 708 27.37 -8.20 9.01
N ALA A 709 26.77 -9.21 8.37
CA ALA A 709 26.08 -9.08 7.09
C ALA A 709 24.60 -8.65 7.22
N TYR A 710 24.26 -7.93 8.30
CA TYR A 710 22.90 -7.52 8.63
C TYR A 710 22.87 -6.06 9.13
N PRO A 711 21.73 -5.35 9.02
CA PRO A 711 21.59 -4.01 9.58
C PRO A 711 21.56 -4.06 11.11
N GLY A 712 22.04 -2.97 11.72
CA GLY A 712 22.32 -2.89 13.16
C GLY A 712 21.11 -2.55 14.02
N LEU A 713 21.21 -1.45 14.75
CA LEU A 713 20.19 -1.04 15.73
C LEU A 713 18.98 -0.43 15.03
N TRP A 714 17.81 -1.03 15.24
CA TRP A 714 16.57 -0.60 14.61
C TRP A 714 15.52 -0.23 15.66
N PHE A 715 15.19 1.06 15.74
CA PHE A 715 14.17 1.59 16.63
C PHE A 715 13.05 2.25 15.81
N LYS A 716 11.80 1.84 16.03
CA LYS A 716 10.64 2.33 15.29
C LYS A 716 9.45 2.55 16.22
N GLY A 717 8.65 3.57 15.93
CA GLY A 717 7.41 3.87 16.66
C GLY A 717 7.64 4.51 18.03
N MET A 718 8.77 5.24 18.20
CA MET A 718 9.07 5.92 19.44
C MET A 718 8.46 7.34 19.46
N ASP A 719 7.37 7.51 20.22
CA ASP A 719 6.76 8.83 20.50
C ASP A 719 7.44 9.55 21.69
N SER A 720 8.10 8.77 22.57
CA SER A 720 8.91 9.21 23.71
C SER A 720 9.97 8.16 24.07
N GLY A 721 10.91 8.49 24.96
CA GLY A 721 12.04 7.64 25.35
C GLY A 721 13.39 8.19 24.89
N THR A 722 14.50 7.56 25.29
CA THR A 722 15.84 7.98 24.89
C THR A 722 16.77 6.77 24.75
N VAL A 723 17.44 6.69 23.60
CA VAL A 723 18.51 5.71 23.36
C VAL A 723 19.84 6.45 23.29
N SER A 724 20.82 5.99 24.08
CA SER A 724 22.19 6.51 24.07
C SER A 724 23.18 5.41 23.70
N ILE A 725 24.06 5.74 22.75
CA ILE A 725 25.02 4.82 22.14
C ILE A 725 26.42 5.44 22.30
N GLN A 726 27.31 4.75 23.01
CA GLN A 726 28.67 5.24 23.29
C GLN A 726 29.72 4.13 23.19
N ASN A 727 30.97 4.50 22.93
CA ASN A 727 32.14 3.60 22.90
C ASN A 727 32.00 2.40 21.93
N ILE A 728 31.35 2.61 20.77
CA ILE A 728 31.07 1.59 19.75
C ILE A 728 31.65 2.03 18.40
N ALA A 729 32.24 1.06 17.69
CA ALA A 729 32.43 1.13 16.24
C ALA A 729 31.40 0.24 15.52
N PHE A 730 30.77 0.76 14.46
CA PHE A 730 29.93 -0.01 13.54
C PHE A 730 30.72 -0.19 12.24
N ASP A 731 31.21 -1.40 11.96
CA ASP A 731 32.05 -1.67 10.79
C ASP A 731 31.49 -2.82 9.93
N GLY A 732 31.46 -2.61 8.63
CA GLY A 732 31.10 -3.63 7.64
C GLY A 732 29.65 -4.07 7.64
N LEU A 733 28.73 -3.33 8.29
CA LEU A 733 27.30 -3.64 8.33
C LEU A 733 26.64 -3.41 6.96
N LYS A 734 26.06 -4.47 6.38
CA LYS A 734 25.45 -4.45 5.04
C LYS A 734 24.01 -4.95 5.06
N THR A 735 23.23 -4.57 4.05
CA THR A 735 21.93 -5.17 3.73
C THR A 735 21.94 -5.75 2.32
N SER A 736 21.41 -6.96 2.14
CA SER A 736 21.26 -7.56 0.82
C SER A 736 19.93 -7.15 0.17
N SER A 737 19.81 -7.35 -1.14
CA SER A 737 18.53 -7.18 -1.85
C SER A 737 17.44 -8.19 -1.47
N GLY A 738 17.80 -9.22 -0.69
CA GLY A 738 16.90 -10.20 -0.10
C GLY A 738 16.36 -9.84 1.29
N ASP A 739 17.00 -8.92 2.02
CA ASP A 739 16.61 -8.51 3.39
C ASP A 739 15.41 -7.56 3.44
N ARG A 740 14.43 -7.77 2.54
CA ARG A 740 13.23 -6.93 2.42
C ARG A 740 12.43 -6.96 3.72
N TYR A 741 12.07 -5.78 4.19
CA TYR A 741 11.23 -5.60 5.39
C TYR A 741 9.78 -5.31 4.98
N GLU A 742 8.81 -5.66 5.84
CA GLU A 742 7.42 -5.25 5.65
C GLU A 742 7.26 -3.76 5.97
N GLY A 743 7.26 -2.95 4.92
CA GLY A 743 7.14 -1.49 4.97
C GLY A 743 7.72 -0.82 3.71
N PRO A 744 7.56 0.51 3.55
CA PRO A 744 7.97 1.22 2.33
C PRO A 744 9.49 1.42 2.18
N VAL A 745 10.31 0.97 3.15
CA VAL A 745 11.77 1.13 3.14
C VAL A 745 12.42 -0.26 3.08
N SER A 746 12.74 -0.71 1.87
CA SER A 746 13.15 -2.10 1.59
C SER A 746 14.55 -2.49 2.09
N PHE A 747 15.41 -1.52 2.44
CA PHE A 747 16.83 -1.69 2.78
C PHE A 747 17.21 -0.78 3.96
N GLY A 748 18.27 -1.13 4.71
CA GLY A 748 18.46 -0.63 6.08
C GLY A 748 19.87 -0.12 6.43
N PRO A 749 19.99 0.98 7.19
CA PRO A 749 21.25 1.52 7.72
C PRO A 749 21.82 0.69 8.90
N ALA A 750 23.00 1.07 9.39
CA ALA A 750 23.56 0.58 10.65
C ALA A 750 22.76 1.05 11.88
N ILE A 751 22.18 2.27 11.85
CA ILE A 751 21.18 2.74 12.82
C ILE A 751 19.96 3.31 12.08
N PHE A 752 18.77 2.78 12.39
CA PHE A 752 17.49 3.31 11.94
C PHE A 752 16.69 3.83 13.12
N PHE A 753 16.17 5.07 13.02
CA PHE A 753 15.46 5.74 14.09
C PHE A 753 14.21 6.44 13.55
N ASP A 754 13.02 5.87 13.78
CA ASP A 754 11.73 6.33 13.20
C ASP A 754 10.68 6.62 14.28
N MET A 755 10.22 7.87 14.32
CA MET A 755 9.49 8.46 15.45
C MET A 755 8.15 9.09 15.06
N GLY A 756 7.29 8.33 14.38
CA GLY A 756 5.86 8.66 14.35
C GLY A 756 5.01 7.73 13.50
N TYR A 757 4.10 6.99 14.14
CA TYR A 757 3.08 6.18 13.44
C TYR A 757 1.83 7.01 13.05
N PHE A 758 1.75 8.27 13.48
CA PHE A 758 0.53 9.10 13.42
C PHE A 758 0.72 10.43 12.69
N ALA A 759 -0.39 11.01 12.23
CA ALA A 759 -0.46 12.24 11.42
C ALA A 759 0.06 13.55 12.09
N TYR A 760 0.66 13.47 13.29
CA TYR A 760 1.24 14.59 14.03
C TYR A 760 2.69 14.30 14.49
N ASN A 761 3.40 13.46 13.74
CA ASN A 761 4.78 13.01 13.96
C ASN A 761 5.81 14.11 14.36
N TRP A 762 5.63 15.37 13.93
CA TRP A 762 6.44 16.52 14.36
C TRP A 762 6.38 16.81 15.87
N LYS A 763 5.46 16.18 16.61
CA LYS A 763 5.32 16.27 18.07
C LYS A 763 6.06 15.18 18.87
N SER A 764 6.75 14.24 18.22
CA SER A 764 7.48 13.19 18.97
C SER A 764 8.58 13.82 19.85
N THR A 765 8.69 13.29 21.06
CA THR A 765 9.66 13.73 22.09
C THR A 765 10.80 12.73 22.27
N ALA A 766 10.79 11.63 21.53
CA ALA A 766 11.85 10.63 21.58
C ALA A 766 13.17 11.19 21.00
N LYS A 767 14.27 10.63 21.50
CA LYS A 767 15.61 11.17 21.29
C LYS A 767 16.66 10.08 21.06
N LEU A 768 17.47 10.25 20.02
CA LEU A 768 18.69 9.47 19.78
C LEU A 768 19.91 10.31 20.18
N ILE A 769 20.81 9.72 20.96
CA ILE A 769 22.12 10.28 21.29
C ILE A 769 23.19 9.33 20.75
N ILE A 770 23.95 9.80 19.77
CA ILE A 770 25.20 9.17 19.32
C ILE A 770 26.35 9.93 20.00
N GLY A 771 27.06 9.26 20.91
CA GLY A 771 28.13 9.90 21.69
C GLY A 771 29.36 10.30 20.87
N ASP A 772 30.20 11.14 21.48
CA ASP A 772 31.48 11.58 20.91
C ASP A 772 32.35 10.41 20.44
N GLY A 773 32.99 10.57 19.28
CA GLY A 773 33.95 9.61 18.74
C GLY A 773 33.37 8.28 18.24
N VAL A 774 32.04 8.09 18.18
CA VAL A 774 31.41 6.92 17.54
C VAL A 774 31.75 6.88 16.04
N GLN A 775 31.98 5.68 15.51
CA GLN A 775 32.53 5.49 14.16
C GLN A 775 31.64 4.56 13.32
N PHE A 776 31.26 5.02 12.13
CA PHE A 776 30.58 4.23 11.11
C PHE A 776 31.53 4.01 9.94
N ARG A 777 31.79 2.73 9.60
CA ARG A 777 32.74 2.34 8.56
C ARG A 777 32.17 1.29 7.62
N ASN A 778 32.40 1.49 6.32
CA ASN A 778 32.17 0.49 5.27
C ASN A 778 30.71 -0.05 5.21
N THR A 779 29.74 0.72 5.73
CA THR A 779 28.34 0.32 5.87
C THR A 779 27.58 0.48 4.55
N GLU A 780 26.60 -0.38 4.28
CA GLU A 780 25.95 -0.46 2.97
C GLU A 780 24.43 -0.69 3.06
N SER A 781 23.66 0.35 2.69
CA SER A 781 22.22 0.31 2.45
C SER A 781 21.98 0.20 0.94
N VAL A 782 21.75 -1.03 0.46
CA VAL A 782 21.64 -1.33 -0.98
C VAL A 782 20.36 -0.71 -1.58
N GLY A 783 20.31 -0.54 -2.90
CA GLY A 783 19.08 -0.16 -3.61
C GLY A 783 18.68 1.31 -3.40
N ASP A 784 17.40 1.55 -3.09
CA ASP A 784 16.84 2.89 -2.83
C ASP A 784 16.89 3.29 -1.34
N GLY A 785 17.54 2.49 -0.49
CA GLY A 785 17.56 2.69 0.96
C GLY A 785 18.27 3.98 1.38
N ALA A 786 17.54 4.93 1.96
CA ALA A 786 18.11 6.18 2.47
C ALA A 786 18.85 5.98 3.80
N GLY A 787 19.98 6.68 3.97
CA GLY A 787 20.94 6.50 5.07
C GLY A 787 21.80 5.26 4.85
N GLY A 788 23.08 5.43 4.51
CA GLY A 788 24.01 4.30 4.40
C GLY A 788 24.64 3.87 5.73
N ALA A 789 24.76 4.78 6.70
CA ALA A 789 25.12 4.46 8.08
C ALA A 789 23.99 4.77 9.07
N VAL A 790 23.35 5.94 8.93
CA VAL A 790 22.27 6.38 9.83
C VAL A 790 21.12 6.95 9.01
N ARG A 791 19.89 6.49 9.28
CA ARG A 791 18.65 7.14 8.83
C ARG A 791 17.83 7.53 10.03
N THR A 792 17.43 8.81 10.11
CA THR A 792 16.52 9.31 11.14
C THR A 792 15.28 9.93 10.52
N ALA A 793 14.12 9.69 11.14
CA ALA A 793 12.84 10.27 10.75
C ALA A 793 12.06 10.77 11.97
N HIS A 794 11.69 12.05 11.93
CA HIS A 794 10.97 12.79 12.97
C HIS A 794 11.80 13.01 14.25
N GLY A 795 11.20 13.60 15.29
CA GLY A 795 11.80 13.85 16.62
C GLY A 795 13.20 14.49 16.64
N ILE A 796 13.98 14.17 17.69
CA ILE A 796 15.25 14.84 18.03
C ILE A 796 16.44 13.89 17.90
N VAL A 797 17.52 14.38 17.29
CA VAL A 797 18.78 13.63 17.09
C VAL A 797 19.96 14.50 17.51
N GLU A 798 20.81 13.98 18.40
CA GLU A 798 22.07 14.61 18.81
C GLU A 798 23.23 13.67 18.49
N ILE A 799 24.18 14.16 17.69
CA ILE A 799 25.40 13.47 17.28
C ILE A 799 26.59 14.24 17.87
N GLY A 800 27.42 13.55 18.64
CA GLY A 800 28.56 14.12 19.35
C GLY A 800 29.72 14.59 18.46
N ASN A 801 30.76 15.10 19.12
CA ASN A 801 31.96 15.60 18.46
C ASN A 801 32.83 14.45 17.92
N ASN A 802 33.62 14.73 16.87
CA ASN A 802 34.59 13.80 16.28
C ASN A 802 33.98 12.48 15.77
N VAL A 803 32.66 12.44 15.50
CA VAL A 803 31.97 11.30 14.88
C VAL A 803 32.39 11.17 13.41
N SER A 804 32.57 9.95 12.92
CA SER A 804 33.07 9.70 11.56
C SER A 804 32.18 8.75 10.76
N PHE A 805 31.81 9.17 9.54
CA PHE A 805 31.13 8.40 8.50
C PHE A 805 32.11 8.14 7.36
N ILE A 806 32.59 6.90 7.22
CA ILE A 806 33.70 6.56 6.33
C ILE A 806 33.31 5.41 5.39
N ASN A 807 33.38 5.64 4.08
CA ASN A 807 33.01 4.69 3.02
C ASN A 807 31.56 4.16 3.13
N CYS A 808 30.66 4.91 3.76
CA CYS A 808 29.26 4.51 3.91
C CYS A 808 28.49 4.73 2.60
N THR A 809 27.66 3.77 2.21
CA THR A 809 26.98 3.73 0.91
C THR A 809 25.47 3.61 1.10
N GLY A 810 24.69 4.45 0.43
CA GLY A 810 23.22 4.44 0.50
C GLY A 810 22.55 5.03 -0.74
N GLY A 811 21.22 4.93 -0.82
CA GLY A 811 20.42 5.52 -1.89
C GLY A 811 20.43 7.06 -1.85
N SER A 812 20.11 7.63 -0.68
CA SER A 812 20.22 9.08 -0.40
C SER A 812 20.88 9.28 0.97
N GLY A 813 21.85 10.19 1.09
CA GLY A 813 22.62 10.37 2.33
C GLY A 813 23.53 9.19 2.63
N GLY A 814 24.65 9.08 1.90
CA GLY A 814 25.53 7.90 1.97
C GLY A 814 26.09 7.60 3.36
N GLY A 815 26.39 8.63 4.15
CA GLY A 815 26.58 8.52 5.59
C GLY A 815 25.26 8.68 6.35
N LEU A 816 24.73 9.90 6.34
CA LEU A 816 23.57 10.31 7.13
C LEU A 816 22.41 10.80 6.23
N TYR A 817 21.20 10.35 6.55
CA TYR A 817 19.97 10.89 6.00
C TYR A 817 19.06 11.34 7.15
N SER A 818 18.62 12.60 7.12
CA SER A 818 17.89 13.24 8.22
C SER A 818 16.57 13.87 7.78
N GLU A 819 15.46 13.24 8.22
CA GLU A 819 14.11 13.80 8.28
C GLU A 819 13.78 14.24 9.74
N SER A 820 14.78 14.64 10.53
CA SER A 820 14.68 14.93 11.97
C SER A 820 15.16 16.35 12.33
N PHE A 821 14.93 16.78 13.57
CA PHE A 821 15.66 17.92 14.14
C PHE A 821 17.03 17.44 14.62
N THR A 822 18.07 17.69 13.82
CA THR A 822 19.38 17.04 13.99
C THR A 822 20.47 18.06 14.30
N THR A 823 21.19 17.83 15.40
CA THR A 823 22.39 18.59 15.77
C THR A 823 23.62 17.68 15.74
N ILE A 824 24.70 18.14 15.12
CA ILE A 824 25.97 17.42 14.96
C ILE A 824 27.10 18.28 15.54
N GLY A 825 27.95 17.69 16.38
CA GLY A 825 29.06 18.38 17.05
C GLY A 825 30.25 18.74 16.15
N ASP A 826 31.30 19.27 16.79
CA ASP A 826 32.52 19.74 16.13
C ASP A 826 33.35 18.58 15.54
N ASN A 827 34.12 18.88 14.50
CA ASN A 827 35.08 18.01 13.82
C ASN A 827 34.46 16.71 13.25
N VAL A 828 33.19 16.73 12.86
CA VAL A 828 32.55 15.59 12.16
C VAL A 828 33.24 15.32 10.83
N VAL A 829 33.46 14.04 10.50
CA VAL A 829 34.11 13.61 9.26
C VAL A 829 33.16 12.79 8.40
N PHE A 830 32.98 13.21 7.15
CA PHE A 830 32.34 12.46 6.09
C PHE A 830 33.37 12.21 4.98
N GLU A 831 33.97 11.02 4.95
CA GLU A 831 34.99 10.64 3.95
C GLU A 831 34.56 9.44 3.08
N GLY A 832 34.65 9.59 1.75
CA GLY A 832 34.48 8.50 0.79
C GLY A 832 33.07 7.94 0.66
N ASN A 833 32.06 8.62 1.21
CA ASN A 833 30.68 8.14 1.24
C ASN A 833 30.01 8.26 -0.14
N LYS A 834 29.06 7.36 -0.44
CA LYS A 834 28.46 7.23 -1.77
C LYS A 834 26.93 7.25 -1.74
N GLY A 835 26.36 8.04 -2.64
CA GLY A 835 24.91 8.19 -2.82
C GLY A 835 24.45 8.04 -4.27
N ARG A 836 23.12 8.11 -4.47
CA ARG A 836 22.52 8.70 -5.69
C ARG A 836 22.20 10.19 -5.50
N ARG A 837 22.14 10.64 -4.25
CA ARG A 837 21.66 11.96 -3.80
C ARG A 837 22.32 12.26 -2.45
N GLY A 838 23.04 13.38 -2.32
CA GLY A 838 23.76 13.72 -1.09
C GLY A 838 24.77 12.63 -0.70
N GLY A 839 25.93 12.59 -1.37
CA GLY A 839 26.89 11.48 -1.25
C GLY A 839 27.34 11.18 0.18
N ALA A 840 27.40 12.19 1.05
CA ALA A 840 27.59 12.08 2.49
C ALA A 840 26.29 12.29 3.30
N LEU A 841 25.59 13.40 3.02
CA LEU A 841 24.46 13.90 3.82
C LEU A 841 23.28 14.25 2.92
N ASN A 842 22.07 13.91 3.34
CA ASN A 842 20.85 14.40 2.72
C ASN A 842 19.87 14.98 3.76
N VAL A 843 19.36 16.19 3.49
CA VAL A 843 18.48 16.97 4.37
C VAL A 843 17.09 17.10 3.74
N VAL A 844 16.03 16.73 4.49
CA VAL A 844 14.66 16.63 3.95
C VAL A 844 13.59 17.05 4.97
N ASP A 845 12.62 17.83 4.50
CA ASP A 845 11.33 18.07 5.15
C ASP A 845 10.16 17.67 4.22
N ASP A 846 9.83 16.38 4.22
CA ASP A 846 8.81 15.76 3.35
C ASP A 846 7.39 15.90 3.92
N TYR A 847 6.88 17.13 4.00
CA TYR A 847 5.50 17.39 4.41
C TYR A 847 4.73 18.18 3.34
N GLY A 848 3.98 17.48 2.50
CA GLY A 848 3.17 18.09 1.42
C GLY A 848 1.96 18.92 1.86
N GLY A 849 1.80 19.25 3.15
CA GLY A 849 0.63 19.94 3.70
C GLY A 849 0.85 21.43 4.07
N TYR A 850 1.99 22.03 3.73
CA TYR A 850 2.37 23.35 4.26
C TYR A 850 1.40 24.49 3.95
N LEU A 851 0.75 24.48 2.77
CA LEU A 851 -0.29 25.47 2.40
C LEU A 851 -1.56 25.43 3.28
N THR A 852 -1.79 24.38 4.08
CA THR A 852 -3.00 24.20 4.90
C THR A 852 -2.73 23.93 6.38
N ASP A 853 -1.47 23.92 6.83
CA ASP A 853 -1.10 23.70 8.24
C ASP A 853 -1.08 25.04 9.03
N PRO A 854 -2.10 25.33 9.88
CA PRO A 854 -2.12 26.56 10.68
C PRO A 854 -1.01 26.59 11.75
N ASN A 855 -0.39 25.44 12.08
CA ASN A 855 0.75 25.40 13.00
C ASN A 855 2.03 25.92 12.32
N TYR A 856 2.17 25.74 11.01
CA TYR A 856 3.25 26.34 10.24
C TYR A 856 3.04 27.86 10.10
N ALA A 857 1.85 28.28 9.69
CA ALA A 857 1.50 29.71 9.54
C ALA A 857 1.57 30.52 10.85
N SER A 858 1.49 29.87 12.01
CA SER A 858 1.65 30.48 13.34
C SER A 858 3.04 30.29 13.96
N GLY A 859 3.98 29.61 13.28
CA GLY A 859 5.32 29.28 13.78
C GLY A 859 5.35 28.25 14.93
N ALA A 860 4.21 27.67 15.31
CA ALA A 860 4.11 26.61 16.32
C ALA A 860 4.74 25.28 15.84
N ARG A 861 4.80 25.09 14.52
CA ARG A 861 5.58 24.03 13.86
C ARG A 861 6.87 24.62 13.30
N ARG A 862 8.00 24.04 13.70
CA ARG A 862 9.33 24.38 13.15
C ARG A 862 9.60 23.58 11.87
N VAL A 863 10.29 24.21 10.92
CA VAL A 863 10.92 23.56 9.77
C VAL A 863 12.00 22.60 10.28
N LYS A 864 12.09 21.39 9.70
CA LYS A 864 13.18 20.44 10.02
C LYS A 864 14.52 21.01 9.57
N TYR A 865 15.55 20.78 10.38
CA TYR A 865 16.88 21.33 10.12
C TYR A 865 18.00 20.37 10.53
N VAL A 866 19.13 20.49 9.85
CA VAL A 866 20.42 19.93 10.27
C VAL A 866 21.35 21.07 10.64
N HIS A 867 21.84 21.07 11.88
CA HIS A 867 22.91 21.96 12.34
C HIS A 867 24.20 21.16 12.53
N ILE A 868 25.32 21.67 12.03
CA ILE A 868 26.64 21.06 12.11
C ILE A 868 27.62 22.04 12.73
N GLY A 869 28.37 21.59 13.73
CA GLY A 869 29.44 22.32 14.39
C GLY A 869 30.67 22.57 13.51
N LYS A 870 31.73 23.04 14.15
CA LYS A 870 32.92 23.60 13.51
C LYS A 870 33.81 22.55 12.87
N ASN A 871 34.61 22.98 11.89
CA ASN A 871 35.63 22.18 11.22
C ASN A 871 35.11 20.89 10.55
N ALA A 872 33.83 20.86 10.15
CA ALA A 872 33.23 19.70 9.48
C ALA A 872 33.97 19.39 8.16
N LEU A 873 34.38 18.13 7.97
CA LEU A 873 35.16 17.69 6.82
C LEU A 873 34.32 16.79 5.89
N PHE A 874 34.10 17.25 4.66
CA PHE A 874 33.47 16.51 3.58
C PHE A 874 34.51 16.22 2.49
N LYS A 875 35.03 14.99 2.47
CA LYS A 875 36.16 14.58 1.63
C LYS A 875 35.80 13.41 0.70
N ASN A 876 36.07 13.56 -0.59
CA ASN A 876 35.97 12.49 -1.60
C ASN A 876 34.60 11.76 -1.65
N ASN A 877 33.51 12.42 -1.24
CA ASN A 877 32.17 11.85 -1.30
C ASN A 877 31.63 11.95 -2.74
N SER A 878 30.79 11.00 -3.16
CA SER A 878 30.38 10.92 -4.56
C SER A 878 28.91 10.52 -4.81
N VAL A 879 28.34 11.07 -5.89
CA VAL A 879 27.07 10.61 -6.48
C VAL A 879 27.37 9.81 -7.74
N GLU A 880 27.32 8.48 -7.60
CA GLU A 880 27.77 7.56 -8.66
C GLU A 880 26.85 6.38 -8.96
N LEU A 881 25.97 6.01 -8.02
CA LEU A 881 25.23 4.75 -8.05
C LEU A 881 24.18 4.70 -9.18
N LEU A 882 24.07 3.53 -9.82
CA LEU A 882 22.97 3.12 -10.70
C LEU A 882 22.60 4.08 -11.86
N GLY A 883 23.54 4.91 -12.32
CA GLY A 883 23.40 5.72 -13.52
C GLY A 883 22.52 6.97 -13.38
N SER A 884 21.97 7.24 -12.20
CA SER A 884 21.23 8.48 -11.93
C SER A 884 22.20 9.66 -11.80
N GLY A 885 22.02 10.69 -12.64
CA GLY A 885 22.65 12.00 -12.45
C GLY A 885 21.96 12.81 -11.37
N GLY A 886 22.04 12.35 -10.11
CA GLY A 886 21.53 13.10 -8.96
C GLY A 886 22.50 14.18 -8.49
N ASN A 887 22.12 14.89 -7.44
CA ASN A 887 22.76 16.14 -7.02
C ASN A 887 23.51 15.98 -5.68
N GLY A 888 24.46 16.88 -5.42
CA GLY A 888 25.12 17.00 -4.12
C GLY A 888 26.14 15.89 -3.87
N GLY A 889 27.35 16.03 -4.41
CA GLY A 889 28.43 15.04 -4.25
C GLY A 889 28.80 14.79 -2.78
N ALA A 890 28.69 15.81 -1.91
CA ALA A 890 28.68 15.64 -0.45
C ALA A 890 27.28 15.83 0.14
N ILE A 891 26.60 16.95 -0.12
CA ILE A 891 25.33 17.31 0.53
C ILE A 891 24.26 17.62 -0.51
N GLU A 892 23.07 17.05 -0.37
CA GLU A 892 21.85 17.54 -1.01
C GLU A 892 20.87 18.05 0.07
N VAL A 893 20.32 19.24 -0.14
CA VAL A 893 19.25 19.84 0.68
C VAL A 893 18.01 19.89 -0.21
N GLN A 894 17.12 18.92 -0.03
CA GLN A 894 15.92 18.73 -0.85
C GLN A 894 14.79 19.67 -0.43
N SER A 895 14.65 19.86 0.89
CA SER A 895 13.80 20.84 1.54
C SER A 895 14.24 21.02 3.01
N GLY A 896 13.85 22.13 3.64
CA GLY A 896 14.25 22.47 5.00
C GLY A 896 15.55 23.28 5.09
N GLU A 897 16.11 23.40 6.30
CA GLU A 897 17.29 24.23 6.58
C GLU A 897 18.55 23.41 6.90
N LEU A 898 19.66 23.73 6.22
CA LEU A 898 21.00 23.33 6.60
C LEU A 898 21.72 24.52 7.25
N SER A 899 22.41 24.27 8.37
CA SER A 899 23.37 25.22 8.93
C SER A 899 24.70 24.54 9.27
N ILE A 900 25.82 25.19 8.94
CA ILE A 900 27.17 24.69 9.22
C ILE A 900 28.00 25.85 9.79
N ASP A 901 28.63 25.62 10.94
CA ASP A 901 29.50 26.59 11.62
C ASP A 901 30.88 26.75 10.93
N ASP A 902 31.74 27.58 11.51
CA ASP A 902 33.06 27.93 10.94
C ASP A 902 34.02 26.75 10.68
N GLY A 903 34.84 26.89 9.62
CA GLY A 903 35.93 25.96 9.29
C GLY A 903 35.54 24.79 8.38
N ALA A 904 34.33 24.78 7.83
CA ALA A 904 33.84 23.68 7.00
C ALA A 904 34.69 23.48 5.72
N THR A 905 35.13 22.25 5.46
CA THR A 905 36.02 21.93 4.34
C THR A 905 35.41 20.87 3.43
N PHE A 906 35.21 21.23 2.16
CA PHE A 906 34.68 20.39 1.10
C PHE A 906 35.77 20.14 0.05
N THR A 907 36.34 18.93 0.02
CA THR A 907 37.45 18.61 -0.88
C THR A 907 37.23 17.34 -1.69
N GLY A 908 37.46 17.41 -3.01
CA GLY A 908 37.41 16.24 -3.91
C GLY A 908 36.03 15.59 -4.07
N ASN A 909 34.94 16.26 -3.69
CA ASN A 909 33.59 15.70 -3.80
C ASN A 909 33.08 15.78 -5.24
N THR A 910 32.29 14.78 -5.68
CA THR A 910 31.95 14.62 -7.10
C THR A 910 30.48 14.30 -7.36
N SER A 911 29.93 14.94 -8.40
CA SER A 911 28.57 14.72 -8.90
C SER A 911 28.58 14.50 -10.41
N LYS A 912 27.84 13.50 -10.89
CA LYS A 912 27.66 13.28 -12.34
C LYS A 912 26.70 14.29 -12.99
N SER A 913 26.03 15.14 -12.20
CA SER A 913 25.05 16.12 -12.68
C SER A 913 25.33 17.52 -12.12
N THR A 914 24.84 17.84 -10.92
CA THR A 914 24.96 19.17 -10.33
C THR A 914 25.47 19.13 -8.88
N GLY A 915 26.08 20.24 -8.44
CA GLY A 915 26.54 20.42 -7.05
C GLY A 915 27.62 19.43 -6.65
N GLY A 916 28.86 19.63 -7.11
CA GLY A 916 29.95 18.69 -6.83
C GLY A 916 30.25 18.52 -5.33
N ALA A 917 30.07 19.57 -4.53
CA ALA A 917 29.99 19.49 -3.07
C ALA A 917 28.55 19.57 -2.56
N ILE A 918 27.83 20.66 -2.84
CA ILE A 918 26.50 20.96 -2.28
C ILE A 918 25.48 21.20 -3.40
N ALA A 919 24.28 20.65 -3.24
CA ALA A 919 23.09 21.06 -3.96
C ALA A 919 22.02 21.56 -3.00
N VAL A 920 21.49 22.76 -3.25
CA VAL A 920 20.35 23.34 -2.53
C VAL A 920 19.21 23.48 -3.53
N CYS A 921 18.14 22.71 -3.36
CA CYS A 921 17.13 22.46 -4.39
C CYS A 921 15.79 23.17 -4.15
N ASP A 922 15.08 23.55 -5.22
CA ASP A 922 13.70 24.06 -5.14
C ASP A 922 12.66 22.99 -5.56
N TRP A 923 12.60 21.89 -4.81
CA TRP A 923 11.60 20.83 -5.06
C TRP A 923 10.21 21.17 -4.50
N SER A 924 10.10 22.24 -3.70
CA SER A 924 8.85 22.66 -3.06
C SER A 924 8.75 24.19 -3.03
N PRO A 925 7.98 24.81 -3.96
CA PRO A 925 7.69 26.24 -3.94
C PRO A 925 6.95 26.74 -2.69
N GLN A 926 6.57 25.84 -1.78
CA GLN A 926 5.98 26.15 -0.47
C GLN A 926 7.04 26.29 0.64
N LEU A 927 8.22 25.67 0.44
CA LEU A 927 9.31 25.60 1.40
C LEU A 927 10.65 25.33 0.66
N PRO A 928 11.22 26.35 -0.02
CA PRO A 928 12.48 26.21 -0.73
C PRO A 928 13.61 25.82 0.23
N ALA A 929 14.56 25.02 -0.24
CA ALA A 929 15.73 24.65 0.56
C ALA A 929 16.61 25.85 0.87
N LYS A 930 17.26 25.82 2.04
CA LYS A 930 18.12 26.90 2.51
C LYS A 930 19.38 26.37 3.18
N ALA A 931 20.53 26.97 2.87
CA ALA A 931 21.81 26.65 3.50
C ALA A 931 22.51 27.91 4.03
N VAL A 932 22.85 27.88 5.32
CA VAL A 932 23.57 28.96 6.00
C VAL A 932 24.91 28.44 6.51
N LEU A 933 26.01 28.95 5.97
CA LEU A 933 27.37 28.51 6.31
C LEU A 933 28.14 29.63 7.04
N GLY A 934 29.02 29.26 7.95
CA GLY A 934 30.07 30.13 8.50
C GLY A 934 31.18 30.38 7.46
N SER A 935 32.43 30.39 7.92
CA SER A 935 33.59 30.29 7.03
C SER A 935 33.74 28.89 6.44
N ALA A 936 34.01 28.80 5.13
CA ALA A 936 34.04 27.53 4.41
C ALA A 936 35.03 27.50 3.22
N THR A 937 35.54 26.31 2.90
CA THR A 937 36.56 26.12 1.85
C THR A 937 36.19 24.94 0.94
N PHE A 938 36.18 25.18 -0.37
CA PHE A 938 35.80 24.24 -1.43
C PHE A 938 36.96 24.01 -2.40
N ILE A 939 37.59 22.84 -2.36
CA ILE A 939 38.79 22.50 -3.14
C ILE A 939 38.52 21.32 -4.07
N GLN A 940 38.78 21.47 -5.37
CA GLN A 940 38.76 20.38 -6.35
C GLN A 940 37.46 19.55 -6.37
N ASN A 941 36.30 20.17 -6.09
CA ASN A 941 34.99 19.53 -6.25
C ASN A 941 34.55 19.62 -7.72
N SER A 942 33.80 18.64 -8.20
CA SER A 942 33.44 18.55 -9.63
C SER A 942 32.00 18.13 -9.90
N ALA A 943 31.37 18.76 -10.89
CA ALA A 943 30.02 18.48 -11.35
C ALA A 943 29.95 18.25 -12.87
N GLY A 944 29.29 17.19 -13.32
CA GLY A 944 29.14 16.85 -14.74
C GLY A 944 28.33 17.85 -15.59
N SER A 945 27.63 18.81 -14.97
CA SER A 945 26.92 19.89 -15.65
C SER A 945 27.04 21.22 -14.91
N TYR A 946 26.44 21.38 -13.72
CA TYR A 946 26.26 22.71 -13.10
C TYR A 946 26.79 22.79 -11.67
N GLY A 947 27.52 23.85 -11.33
CA GLY A 947 27.96 24.13 -9.96
C GLY A 947 29.02 23.14 -9.46
N GLY A 948 30.28 23.33 -9.89
CA GLY A 948 31.37 22.39 -9.58
C GLY A 948 31.61 22.22 -8.08
N ALA A 949 31.40 23.27 -7.27
CA ALA A 949 31.20 23.17 -5.83
C ALA A 949 29.71 23.23 -5.45
N ILE A 950 28.97 24.25 -5.89
CA ILE A 950 27.60 24.53 -5.43
C ILE A 950 26.65 24.78 -6.60
N ILE A 951 25.52 24.06 -6.63
CA ILE A 951 24.30 24.49 -7.34
C ILE A 951 23.31 25.07 -6.31
N ASN A 952 22.77 26.26 -6.59
CA ASN A 952 21.76 26.90 -5.75
C ASN A 952 20.49 27.22 -6.54
N GLU A 953 19.43 26.48 -6.25
CA GLU A 953 18.05 26.73 -6.67
C GLU A 953 17.23 27.40 -5.54
N GLY A 954 17.77 27.46 -4.31
CA GLY A 954 17.13 28.03 -3.10
C GLY A 954 17.85 29.26 -2.52
N ASP A 955 17.98 29.32 -1.20
CA ASP A 955 18.69 30.40 -0.49
C ASP A 955 20.04 29.90 0.07
N VAL A 956 21.15 30.51 -0.36
CA VAL A 956 22.50 30.22 0.13
C VAL A 956 23.13 31.47 0.73
N ARG A 957 23.51 31.39 2.01
CA ARG A 957 24.12 32.49 2.76
C ARG A 957 25.43 32.07 3.41
N PHE A 958 26.49 32.84 3.16
CA PHE A 958 27.76 32.76 3.89
C PHE A 958 27.87 33.91 4.90
N ASN A 959 28.04 33.55 6.18
CA ASN A 959 28.27 34.49 7.29
C ASN A 959 29.75 34.74 7.57
N GLY A 960 30.64 33.84 7.14
CA GLY A 960 32.10 33.97 7.24
C GLY A 960 32.78 33.95 5.87
N PRO A 961 34.11 34.18 5.81
CA PRO A 961 34.86 34.15 4.55
C PRO A 961 34.79 32.80 3.83
N VAL A 962 34.70 32.81 2.50
CA VAL A 962 34.55 31.60 1.69
C VAL A 962 35.60 31.51 0.58
N SER A 963 36.13 30.31 0.34
CA SER A 963 37.14 30.06 -0.69
C SER A 963 36.74 28.91 -1.62
N PHE A 964 36.86 29.13 -2.92
CA PHE A 964 36.62 28.15 -4.00
C PHE A 964 37.89 28.03 -4.85
N VAL A 965 38.56 26.89 -4.78
CA VAL A 965 39.83 26.62 -5.46
C VAL A 965 39.72 25.38 -6.36
N GLU A 966 40.07 25.53 -7.63
CA GLU A 966 40.20 24.42 -8.60
C GLU A 966 38.93 23.56 -8.77
N ASN A 967 37.74 24.12 -8.53
CA ASN A 967 36.47 23.42 -8.76
C ASN A 967 36.06 23.47 -10.24
N THR A 968 35.38 22.42 -10.72
CA THR A 968 35.14 22.22 -12.16
C THR A 968 33.71 21.83 -12.47
N ALA A 969 33.06 22.54 -13.40
CA ALA A 969 31.73 22.20 -13.91
C ALA A 969 31.78 21.86 -15.41
N GLY A 970 31.14 20.76 -15.81
CA GLY A 970 31.11 20.31 -17.21
C GLY A 970 30.36 21.24 -18.18
N LYS A 971 29.59 22.22 -17.67
CA LYS A 971 28.89 23.24 -18.47
C LYS A 971 28.90 24.62 -17.82
N ILE A 972 28.36 24.78 -16.61
CA ILE A 972 28.01 26.12 -16.06
C ILE A 972 28.43 26.26 -14.59
N GLY A 973 29.08 27.36 -14.23
CA GLY A 973 29.39 27.74 -12.85
C GLY A 973 30.47 26.85 -12.22
N GLY A 974 31.74 27.11 -12.55
CA GLY A 974 32.85 26.21 -12.22
C GLY A 974 33.04 26.00 -10.71
N ALA A 975 32.85 27.06 -9.91
CA ALA A 975 32.60 26.91 -8.48
C ALA A 975 31.09 26.92 -8.17
N VAL A 976 30.39 27.99 -8.57
CA VAL A 976 29.00 28.24 -8.15
C VAL A 976 28.10 28.49 -9.36
N CYS A 977 26.96 27.82 -9.40
CA CYS A 977 25.84 28.16 -10.28
C CYS A 977 24.67 28.62 -9.40
N ASN A 978 24.27 29.89 -9.54
CA ASN A 978 23.19 30.50 -8.76
C ASN A 978 21.97 30.81 -9.62
N LEU A 979 20.87 30.11 -9.35
CA LEU A 979 19.58 30.29 -10.03
C LEU A 979 18.56 31.03 -9.14
N ASN A 980 18.90 31.29 -7.87
CA ASN A 980 18.04 31.94 -6.88
C ASN A 980 18.85 32.89 -5.97
N THR A 981 18.80 32.79 -4.64
CA THR A 981 19.33 33.83 -3.75
C THR A 981 20.69 33.44 -3.20
N LEU A 982 21.72 34.25 -3.47
CA LEU A 982 23.09 34.04 -3.00
C LEU A 982 23.63 35.27 -2.27
N ASN A 983 24.03 35.10 -1.01
CA ASN A 983 24.64 36.15 -0.20
C ASN A 983 26.01 35.73 0.35
N MET A 984 27.06 36.43 -0.08
CA MET A 984 28.43 36.29 0.44
C MET A 984 28.88 37.64 1.00
N ALA A 985 28.38 38.03 2.17
CA ALA A 985 28.66 39.36 2.75
C ALA A 985 30.11 39.54 3.24
N ALA A 986 30.81 38.44 3.54
CA ALA A 986 32.21 38.43 3.93
C ALA A 986 33.15 38.44 2.70
N GLU A 987 34.45 38.21 2.91
CA GLU A 987 35.42 38.05 1.82
C GLU A 987 35.22 36.71 1.10
N SER A 988 35.12 36.75 -0.24
CA SER A 988 34.96 35.56 -1.08
C SER A 988 36.08 35.44 -2.12
N ALA A 989 36.73 34.29 -2.18
CA ALA A 989 37.84 34.02 -3.09
C ALA A 989 37.52 32.88 -4.05
N PHE A 990 37.71 33.11 -5.34
CA PHE A 990 37.51 32.16 -6.43
C PHE A 990 38.82 32.06 -7.22
N SER A 991 39.53 30.93 -7.16
CA SER A 991 40.75 30.75 -7.94
C SER A 991 40.76 29.45 -8.74
N LYS A 992 41.18 29.54 -10.01
CA LYS A 992 41.38 28.40 -10.93
C LYS A 992 40.15 27.51 -11.13
N ASN A 993 38.95 28.03 -10.89
CA ASN A 993 37.72 27.29 -11.15
C ASN A 993 37.42 27.32 -12.65
N THR A 994 36.85 26.23 -13.19
CA THR A 994 36.68 26.05 -14.64
C THR A 994 35.28 25.58 -15.04
N ALA A 995 34.77 26.12 -16.15
CA ALA A 995 33.48 25.74 -16.74
C ALA A 995 33.44 25.92 -18.26
N GLY A 996 32.32 25.56 -18.89
CA GLY A 996 31.96 26.09 -20.21
C GLY A 996 31.61 27.58 -20.12
N VAL A 997 30.74 27.94 -19.18
CA VAL A 997 30.25 29.30 -18.93
C VAL A 997 30.38 29.65 -17.44
N GLY A 998 30.91 30.84 -17.11
CA GLY A 998 31.04 31.31 -15.72
C GLY A 998 32.07 30.50 -14.93
N GLY A 999 33.37 30.72 -15.19
CA GLY A 999 34.45 29.88 -14.64
C GLY A 999 34.48 29.85 -13.10
N GLY A 1000 34.26 30.98 -12.44
CA GLY A 1000 33.99 31.06 -11.00
C GLY A 1000 32.48 30.93 -10.70
N LEU A 1001 31.70 31.90 -11.19
CA LEU A 1001 30.28 32.05 -10.88
C LEU A 1001 29.42 32.14 -12.16
N TYR A 1002 28.29 31.44 -12.19
CA TYR A 1002 27.15 31.75 -13.05
C TYR A 1002 26.00 32.30 -12.20
N ASN A 1003 25.35 33.37 -12.64
CA ASN A 1003 24.25 34.01 -11.92
C ASN A 1003 23.04 34.31 -12.83
N GLU A 1004 21.96 33.59 -12.59
CA GLU A 1004 20.61 33.83 -13.14
C GLU A 1004 19.61 34.29 -12.05
N GLY A 1005 19.98 34.10 -10.78
CA GLY A 1005 19.26 34.62 -9.62
C GLY A 1005 19.75 36.01 -9.15
N ILE A 1006 19.59 36.27 -7.85
CA ILE A 1006 20.05 37.50 -7.18
C ILE A 1006 21.29 37.15 -6.37
N ALA A 1007 22.43 37.74 -6.74
CA ALA A 1007 23.71 37.56 -6.06
C ALA A 1007 24.22 38.87 -5.45
N SER A 1008 24.59 38.82 -4.16
CA SER A 1008 25.23 39.92 -3.45
C SER A 1008 26.53 39.42 -2.81
N LEU A 1009 27.65 39.95 -3.31
CA LEU A 1009 29.00 39.63 -2.89
C LEU A 1009 29.63 40.85 -2.20
N GLY A 1010 30.33 40.63 -1.10
CA GLY A 1010 31.13 41.62 -0.39
C GLY A 1010 32.43 41.93 -1.14
N LYS A 1011 33.55 41.80 -0.44
CA LYS A 1011 34.89 41.88 -1.04
C LYS A 1011 35.18 40.56 -1.77
N ALA A 1012 35.05 40.55 -3.09
CA ALA A 1012 35.21 39.34 -3.91
C ALA A 1012 36.50 39.34 -4.74
N SER A 1013 37.18 38.21 -4.85
CA SER A 1013 38.40 38.06 -5.65
C SER A 1013 38.34 36.86 -6.57
N PHE A 1014 38.47 37.10 -7.88
CA PHE A 1014 38.48 36.09 -8.94
C PHE A 1014 39.85 36.07 -9.61
N ILE A 1015 40.62 35.00 -9.42
CA ILE A 1015 42.02 34.87 -9.86
C ILE A 1015 42.21 33.61 -10.72
N GLU A 1016 42.64 33.76 -11.97
CA GLU A 1016 42.98 32.64 -12.88
C GLU A 1016 41.81 31.66 -13.16
N ASN A 1017 40.54 32.09 -13.04
CA ASN A 1017 39.38 31.27 -13.42
C ASN A 1017 39.19 31.27 -14.95
N ALA A 1018 38.63 30.18 -15.50
CA ALA A 1018 38.47 30.03 -16.94
C ALA A 1018 37.08 29.51 -17.37
N ALA A 1019 36.56 30.08 -18.45
CA ALA A 1019 35.40 29.59 -19.18
C ALA A 1019 35.82 29.19 -20.61
N ALA A 1020 35.11 28.24 -21.22
CA ALA A 1020 35.31 27.94 -22.65
C ALA A 1020 34.63 29.00 -23.54
N ASP A 1021 33.41 29.38 -23.17
CA ASP A 1021 32.54 30.28 -23.93
C ASP A 1021 32.55 31.68 -23.30
N GLY A 1022 31.67 31.95 -22.33
CA GLY A 1022 31.49 33.29 -21.75
C GLY A 1022 31.86 33.40 -20.27
N GLY A 1023 32.46 34.52 -19.89
CA GLY A 1023 32.59 34.95 -18.49
C GLY A 1023 33.65 34.17 -17.70
N GLY A 1024 34.93 34.50 -17.90
CA GLY A 1024 36.05 33.72 -17.37
C GLY A 1024 36.05 33.61 -15.84
N ALA A 1025 35.70 34.70 -15.15
CA ALA A 1025 35.35 34.69 -13.75
C ALA A 1025 33.84 34.54 -13.52
N VAL A 1026 33.03 35.34 -14.21
CA VAL A 1026 31.59 35.45 -13.94
C VAL A 1026 30.76 35.57 -15.22
N PHE A 1027 29.67 34.83 -15.30
CA PHE A 1027 28.61 35.06 -16.28
C PHE A 1027 27.32 35.47 -15.54
N ASN A 1028 26.78 36.65 -15.84
CA ASN A 1028 25.58 37.20 -15.20
C ASN A 1028 24.46 37.37 -16.22
N VAL A 1029 23.25 36.95 -15.86
CA VAL A 1029 22.01 37.07 -16.65
C VAL A 1029 20.99 37.98 -15.95
N HIS A 1030 21.18 38.24 -14.65
CA HIS A 1030 20.19 38.91 -13.80
C HIS A 1030 20.85 39.91 -12.84
N GLN A 1031 20.59 39.86 -11.53
CA GLN A 1031 21.08 40.86 -10.57
C GLN A 1031 22.35 40.39 -9.86
N LEU A 1032 23.45 41.12 -10.06
CA LEU A 1032 24.72 40.89 -9.40
C LEU A 1032 25.29 42.19 -8.82
N THR A 1033 25.43 42.25 -7.50
CA THR A 1033 26.00 43.40 -6.78
C THR A 1033 27.28 43.03 -6.05
N PHE A 1034 28.32 43.82 -6.28
CA PHE A 1034 29.58 43.81 -5.52
C PHE A 1034 29.64 45.00 -4.56
N ALA A 1035 30.22 44.77 -3.38
CA ALA A 1035 30.66 45.83 -2.47
C ALA A 1035 32.11 46.28 -2.80
N ASP A 1036 32.75 46.98 -1.87
CA ASP A 1036 34.11 47.50 -2.02
C ASP A 1036 35.19 46.40 -2.05
N GLY A 1037 36.20 46.62 -2.90
CA GLY A 1037 37.40 45.79 -3.00
C GLY A 1037 37.27 44.57 -3.92
N ALA A 1038 36.44 44.63 -4.96
CA ALA A 1038 36.32 43.56 -5.94
C ALA A 1038 37.60 43.43 -6.81
N VAL A 1039 38.05 42.21 -7.10
CA VAL A 1039 39.28 41.96 -7.88
C VAL A 1039 39.04 40.87 -8.92
N PHE A 1040 39.45 41.12 -10.16
CA PHE A 1040 39.42 40.18 -11.27
C PHE A 1040 40.81 40.17 -11.93
N SER A 1041 41.58 39.10 -11.73
CA SER A 1041 42.95 39.01 -12.25
C SER A 1041 43.21 37.71 -13.03
N GLY A 1042 43.75 37.83 -14.24
CA GLY A 1042 44.21 36.67 -15.02
C GLY A 1042 43.12 35.68 -15.46
N ASN A 1043 41.84 36.06 -15.42
CA ASN A 1043 40.73 35.19 -15.84
C ASN A 1043 40.62 35.14 -17.37
N SER A 1044 40.05 34.07 -17.93
CA SER A 1044 39.97 33.89 -19.39
C SER A 1044 38.69 33.24 -19.91
N ALA A 1045 38.27 33.63 -21.11
CA ALA A 1045 37.08 33.12 -21.81
C ALA A 1045 37.22 33.26 -23.34
N THR A 1046 36.22 32.79 -24.11
CA THR A 1046 36.04 33.31 -25.47
C THR A 1046 35.58 34.76 -25.38
N ASP A 1047 34.46 35.06 -24.72
CA ASP A 1047 33.94 36.43 -24.55
C ASP A 1047 33.83 36.81 -23.06
N GLY A 1048 34.14 38.07 -22.72
CA GLY A 1048 34.10 38.56 -21.34
C GLY A 1048 35.18 37.92 -20.47
N GLY A 1049 36.44 38.32 -20.67
CA GLY A 1049 37.62 37.68 -20.07
C GLY A 1049 37.56 37.55 -18.54
N ALA A 1050 37.00 38.56 -17.85
CA ALA A 1050 36.53 38.40 -16.48
C ALA A 1050 35.01 38.18 -16.42
N VAL A 1051 34.22 39.11 -16.96
CA VAL A 1051 32.76 39.11 -16.78
C VAL A 1051 32.05 39.14 -18.12
N TYR A 1052 31.04 38.30 -18.30
CA TYR A 1052 30.04 38.45 -19.36
C TYR A 1052 28.71 38.82 -18.69
N ASN A 1053 28.09 39.92 -19.14
CA ASN A 1053 26.82 40.43 -18.64
C ASN A 1053 25.77 40.35 -19.76
N ASP A 1054 24.92 39.33 -19.69
CA ASP A 1054 23.97 38.91 -20.73
C ASP A 1054 22.50 39.12 -20.33
N PHE A 1055 21.57 38.67 -21.19
CA PHE A 1055 20.14 38.76 -20.93
C PHE A 1055 19.30 37.58 -21.47
N SER A 1056 18.51 36.95 -20.60
CA SER A 1056 17.46 36.00 -21.00
C SER A 1056 16.13 36.71 -21.26
N ALA A 1057 15.78 36.87 -22.54
CA ALA A 1057 14.40 37.16 -22.93
C ALA A 1057 13.52 35.93 -22.70
N ASP A 1058 12.22 36.14 -22.45
CA ASP A 1058 11.28 35.02 -22.59
C ASP A 1058 11.15 34.62 -24.07
N LYS A 1059 10.49 33.48 -24.30
CA LYS A 1059 10.23 32.93 -25.65
C LYS A 1059 9.44 33.87 -26.59
N ASP A 1060 8.84 34.95 -26.06
CA ASP A 1060 8.07 35.94 -26.81
C ASP A 1060 8.83 37.27 -26.98
N GLY A 1061 10.06 37.36 -26.45
CA GLY A 1061 10.96 38.52 -26.57
C GLY A 1061 10.84 39.56 -25.45
N ASN A 1062 10.08 39.29 -24.38
CA ASN A 1062 9.87 40.25 -23.30
C ASN A 1062 11.09 40.34 -22.36
N VAL A 1063 11.22 41.49 -21.68
CA VAL A 1063 12.19 41.68 -20.61
C VAL A 1063 11.67 41.03 -19.32
N VAL A 1064 12.24 39.88 -18.94
CA VAL A 1064 11.89 39.14 -17.73
C VAL A 1064 12.43 39.80 -16.45
N SER A 1065 13.57 40.50 -16.55
CA SER A 1065 14.16 41.29 -15.45
C SER A 1065 14.98 42.48 -15.97
N ASP A 1066 15.08 43.55 -15.17
CA ASP A 1066 16.07 44.62 -15.37
C ASP A 1066 17.44 44.15 -14.84
N GLY A 1067 18.01 43.13 -15.50
CA GLY A 1067 19.31 42.54 -15.18
C GLY A 1067 20.42 43.60 -15.15
N SER A 1068 21.16 43.62 -14.03
CA SER A 1068 22.10 44.71 -13.71
C SER A 1068 23.32 44.21 -12.95
N LEU A 1069 24.48 44.68 -13.40
CA LEU A 1069 25.78 44.47 -12.77
C LEU A 1069 26.21 45.75 -12.06
N THR A 1070 26.31 45.72 -10.74
CA THR A 1070 26.59 46.92 -9.93
C THR A 1070 27.83 46.77 -9.05
N PHE A 1071 28.73 47.74 -9.12
CA PHE A 1071 29.91 47.86 -8.26
C PHE A 1071 29.73 49.03 -7.30
N ASN A 1072 29.31 48.74 -6.06
CA ASN A 1072 29.12 49.73 -4.98
C ASN A 1072 30.41 49.87 -4.15
N GLY A 1073 31.49 50.27 -4.80
CA GLY A 1073 32.81 50.45 -4.20
C GLY A 1073 33.92 50.43 -5.23
N GLY A 1074 35.16 50.25 -4.78
CA GLY A 1074 36.33 50.08 -5.65
C GLY A 1074 36.43 48.67 -6.24
N ALA A 1075 37.01 48.56 -7.43
CA ALA A 1075 37.22 47.31 -8.13
C ALA A 1075 38.49 47.34 -9.01
N ARG A 1076 39.13 46.19 -9.27
CA ARG A 1076 40.30 46.13 -10.17
C ARG A 1076 40.20 44.95 -11.14
N PHE A 1077 40.32 45.25 -12.43
CA PHE A 1077 40.38 44.29 -13.53
C PHE A 1077 41.77 44.35 -14.14
N THR A 1078 42.54 43.26 -14.04
CA THR A 1078 43.96 43.26 -14.45
C THR A 1078 44.37 41.96 -15.14
N GLY A 1079 44.86 42.05 -16.38
CA GLY A 1079 45.41 40.91 -17.11
C GLY A 1079 44.38 39.85 -17.50
N ASN A 1080 43.09 40.17 -17.58
CA ASN A 1080 42.07 39.23 -18.05
C ASN A 1080 42.05 39.17 -19.59
N THR A 1081 41.69 38.01 -20.15
CA THR A 1081 41.85 37.74 -21.59
C THR A 1081 40.63 37.08 -22.21
N ALA A 1082 40.03 37.72 -23.21
CA ALA A 1082 39.06 37.15 -24.13
C ALA A 1082 39.73 36.71 -25.45
N SER A 1083 39.32 35.59 -26.07
CA SER A 1083 39.74 35.27 -27.45
C SER A 1083 38.78 35.78 -28.53
N GLY A 1084 37.63 36.29 -28.12
CA GLY A 1084 36.64 37.04 -28.88
C GLY A 1084 36.65 38.52 -28.45
N LEU A 1085 35.68 38.95 -27.65
CA LEU A 1085 35.43 40.35 -27.31
C LEU A 1085 35.27 40.60 -25.80
N GLY A 1086 35.58 41.81 -25.35
CA GLY A 1086 35.38 42.24 -23.96
C GLY A 1086 36.48 41.74 -23.03
N GLY A 1087 37.65 42.38 -23.07
CA GLY A 1087 38.87 41.87 -22.45
C GLY A 1087 38.77 41.72 -20.93
N ALA A 1088 38.15 42.69 -20.24
CA ALA A 1088 37.65 42.47 -18.88
C ALA A 1088 36.15 42.15 -18.87
N ILE A 1089 35.31 42.97 -19.52
CA ILE A 1089 33.85 42.79 -19.51
C ILE A 1089 33.26 42.77 -20.93
N TYR A 1090 32.42 41.78 -21.23
CA TYR A 1090 31.49 41.81 -22.36
C TYR A 1090 30.09 42.16 -21.84
N ASN A 1091 29.43 43.17 -22.41
CA ASN A 1091 28.18 43.71 -21.86
C ASN A 1091 27.07 43.90 -22.91
N THR A 1092 25.90 43.31 -22.68
CA THR A 1092 24.68 43.54 -23.49
C THR A 1092 23.60 44.33 -22.74
N ARG A 1093 23.84 44.72 -21.48
CA ARG A 1093 22.86 45.36 -20.57
C ARG A 1093 23.47 46.49 -19.75
N SER A 1094 22.95 46.73 -18.54
CA SER A 1094 23.28 47.88 -17.70
C SER A 1094 24.39 47.53 -16.70
N ILE A 1095 25.46 48.32 -16.73
CA ILE A 1095 26.54 48.30 -15.72
C ILE A 1095 26.47 49.61 -14.93
N THR A 1096 26.47 49.51 -13.60
CA THR A 1096 26.58 50.67 -12.70
C THR A 1096 27.91 50.66 -11.96
N LEU A 1097 28.72 51.69 -12.18
CA LEU A 1097 29.99 51.93 -11.49
C LEU A 1097 29.80 53.03 -10.43
N ASN A 1098 29.72 52.61 -9.16
CA ASN A 1098 29.41 53.46 -8.02
C ASN A 1098 30.51 53.41 -6.93
N PRO A 1099 31.76 53.84 -7.23
CA PRO A 1099 32.79 53.98 -6.21
C PRO A 1099 32.46 55.15 -5.27
N GLY A 1100 32.60 54.95 -3.97
CA GLY A 1100 32.50 56.01 -2.97
C GLY A 1100 33.77 56.89 -2.93
N ALA A 1101 33.70 58.00 -2.20
CA ALA A 1101 34.80 58.96 -2.10
C ALA A 1101 36.10 58.28 -1.59
N GLY A 1102 37.16 58.33 -2.40
CA GLY A 1102 38.46 57.70 -2.11
C GLY A 1102 38.61 56.25 -2.60
N GLN A 1103 37.59 55.64 -3.19
CA GLN A 1103 37.66 54.33 -3.84
C GLN A 1103 37.93 54.46 -5.34
N GLU A 1104 38.57 53.46 -5.94
CA GLU A 1104 38.90 53.41 -7.38
C GLU A 1104 38.34 52.15 -8.06
N ILE A 1105 37.77 52.31 -9.26
CA ILE A 1105 37.52 51.22 -10.22
C ILE A 1105 38.55 51.35 -11.35
N VAL A 1106 39.34 50.31 -11.60
CA VAL A 1106 40.47 50.35 -12.56
C VAL A 1106 40.46 49.16 -13.51
N PHE A 1107 40.56 49.44 -14.82
CA PHE A 1107 40.80 48.47 -15.89
C PHE A 1107 42.19 48.71 -16.47
N SER A 1108 43.10 47.73 -16.34
CA SER A 1108 44.50 47.86 -16.79
C SER A 1108 45.13 46.54 -17.24
N GLY A 1109 45.59 46.47 -18.49
CA GLY A 1109 46.27 45.31 -19.08
C GLY A 1109 45.35 44.15 -19.50
N ASN A 1110 44.04 44.40 -19.68
CA ASN A 1110 43.07 43.40 -20.14
C ASN A 1110 42.99 43.39 -21.68
N THR A 1111 42.79 42.22 -22.28
CA THR A 1111 42.87 42.06 -23.75
C THR A 1111 41.75 41.22 -24.36
N ASP A 1112 41.32 41.57 -25.56
CA ASP A 1112 40.47 40.74 -26.42
C ASP A 1112 41.09 40.53 -27.82
N SER A 1113 40.35 39.94 -28.78
CA SER A 1113 40.86 39.69 -30.14
C SER A 1113 41.28 40.96 -30.92
N THR A 1114 40.87 42.15 -30.47
CA THR A 1114 41.20 43.44 -31.09
C THR A 1114 42.43 44.11 -30.49
N GLY A 1115 42.89 43.69 -29.30
CA GLY A 1115 44.01 44.27 -28.58
C GLY A 1115 43.71 44.50 -27.10
N SER A 1116 44.13 45.63 -26.54
CA SER A 1116 43.76 46.04 -25.19
C SER A 1116 42.29 46.49 -25.15
N ASN A 1117 41.50 45.90 -24.25
CA ASN A 1117 40.08 46.18 -24.10
C ASN A 1117 39.63 46.01 -22.63
N ALA A 1118 39.06 47.08 -22.07
CA ALA A 1118 38.39 47.06 -20.77
C ALA A 1118 36.99 46.43 -20.91
N ILE A 1119 36.13 47.08 -21.70
CA ILE A 1119 34.72 46.71 -21.83
C ILE A 1119 34.33 46.76 -23.31
N PHE A 1120 33.63 45.73 -23.77
CA PHE A 1120 32.91 45.72 -25.03
C PHE A 1120 31.41 45.93 -24.77
N MET A 1121 30.81 46.89 -25.47
CA MET A 1121 29.42 47.30 -25.32
C MET A 1121 28.60 46.85 -26.55
N GLY A 1122 27.80 45.79 -26.38
CA GLY A 1122 26.83 45.30 -27.36
C GLY A 1122 25.58 46.20 -27.45
N ASP A 1123 24.75 45.99 -28.47
CA ASP A 1123 23.66 46.92 -28.81
C ASP A 1123 22.67 47.19 -27.66
N GLY A 1124 22.32 48.47 -27.47
CA GLY A 1124 21.38 48.94 -26.45
C GLY A 1124 21.88 48.90 -25.00
N SER A 1125 23.13 48.49 -24.74
CA SER A 1125 23.72 48.46 -23.39
C SER A 1125 23.95 49.84 -22.77
N SER A 1126 24.08 49.91 -21.43
CA SER A 1126 24.42 51.14 -20.70
C SER A 1126 25.58 50.96 -19.74
N LEU A 1127 26.33 52.04 -19.54
CA LEU A 1127 27.38 52.19 -18.55
C LEU A 1127 27.12 53.49 -17.76
N ASP A 1128 26.44 53.35 -16.62
CA ASP A 1128 26.13 54.44 -15.68
C ASP A 1128 27.27 54.56 -14.66
N ILE A 1129 27.88 55.75 -14.56
CA ILE A 1129 28.95 56.05 -13.59
C ILE A 1129 28.42 57.07 -12.57
N THR A 1130 27.97 56.55 -11.44
CA THR A 1130 27.13 57.26 -10.45
C THR A 1130 27.88 57.69 -9.20
N GLY A 1131 29.10 57.21 -9.00
CA GLY A 1131 29.87 57.41 -7.76
C GLY A 1131 30.67 58.71 -7.64
N ASP A 1132 31.10 58.97 -6.40
CA ASP A 1132 31.95 60.09 -5.97
C ASP A 1132 33.45 59.73 -5.91
N GLY A 1133 33.79 58.46 -6.09
CA GLY A 1133 35.16 57.96 -6.24
C GLY A 1133 35.69 58.10 -7.66
N LYS A 1134 36.62 57.23 -8.04
CA LYS A 1134 37.36 57.32 -9.31
C LYS A 1134 37.10 56.10 -10.20
N VAL A 1135 36.99 56.32 -11.52
CA VAL A 1135 37.02 55.26 -12.53
C VAL A 1135 38.16 55.51 -13.52
N VAL A 1136 38.96 54.49 -13.83
CA VAL A 1136 40.15 54.57 -14.69
C VAL A 1136 40.13 53.48 -15.76
N PHE A 1137 40.23 53.90 -17.02
CA PHE A 1137 40.37 53.03 -18.19
C PHE A 1137 41.78 53.18 -18.77
N ASP A 1138 42.70 52.30 -18.37
CA ASP A 1138 44.01 52.12 -19.04
C ASP A 1138 43.90 51.17 -20.24
N ASP A 1139 42.80 50.42 -20.36
CA ASP A 1139 42.40 49.66 -21.54
C ASP A 1139 41.18 50.28 -22.24
N ALA A 1140 41.00 50.03 -23.53
CA ALA A 1140 39.99 50.71 -24.36
C ALA A 1140 38.53 50.32 -24.03
N LEU A 1141 37.60 51.27 -24.19
CA LEU A 1141 36.16 51.02 -24.30
C LEU A 1141 35.78 50.86 -25.78
N SER A 1142 34.96 49.86 -26.12
CA SER A 1142 34.51 49.64 -27.51
C SER A 1142 33.01 49.33 -27.62
N SER A 1143 32.42 49.49 -28.81
CA SER A 1143 31.05 49.08 -29.11
C SER A 1143 30.86 48.65 -30.58
N GLN A 1144 29.90 47.77 -30.85
CA GLN A 1144 29.58 47.34 -32.22
C GLN A 1144 28.72 48.35 -33.02
N SER A 1145 28.01 49.24 -32.33
CA SER A 1145 27.18 50.28 -32.95
C SER A 1145 27.11 51.53 -32.08
N ALA A 1146 26.38 52.53 -32.58
CA ALA A 1146 26.11 53.80 -31.89
C ALA A 1146 24.91 53.74 -30.91
N THR A 1147 24.31 52.57 -30.70
CA THR A 1147 23.17 52.42 -29.76
C THR A 1147 23.53 52.38 -28.26
N PRO A 1148 24.73 51.94 -27.82
CA PRO A 1148 25.06 51.92 -26.40
C PRO A 1148 25.22 53.32 -25.81
N THR A 1149 25.10 53.39 -24.48
CA THR A 1149 25.16 54.66 -23.73
C THR A 1149 26.23 54.64 -22.64
N LEU A 1150 26.98 55.75 -22.54
CA LEU A 1150 27.87 56.07 -21.42
C LEU A 1150 27.34 57.31 -20.73
N LYS A 1151 27.23 57.28 -19.40
CA LYS A 1151 26.60 58.36 -18.65
C LYS A 1151 27.26 58.55 -17.29
N LYS A 1152 27.93 59.69 -17.09
CA LYS A 1152 28.43 60.13 -15.79
C LYS A 1152 27.35 60.96 -15.09
N THR A 1153 27.12 60.73 -13.79
CA THR A 1153 26.21 61.55 -12.97
C THR A 1153 26.73 61.82 -11.55
N GLY A 1154 27.61 60.97 -11.00
CA GLY A 1154 28.23 61.20 -9.69
C GLY A 1154 29.27 62.32 -9.72
N SER A 1155 29.71 62.82 -8.55
CA SER A 1155 30.68 63.92 -8.48
C SER A 1155 32.14 63.51 -8.71
N GLY A 1156 32.40 62.20 -8.79
CA GLY A 1156 33.74 61.61 -8.84
C GLY A 1156 34.51 61.77 -10.15
N GLU A 1157 35.75 61.29 -10.19
CA GLU A 1157 36.66 61.40 -11.35
C GLU A 1157 36.46 60.25 -12.36
N LEU A 1158 36.55 60.55 -13.66
CA LEU A 1158 36.63 59.57 -14.75
C LEU A 1158 37.88 59.85 -15.58
N LEU A 1159 38.79 58.88 -15.67
CA LEU A 1159 39.99 58.93 -16.50
C LEU A 1159 39.90 57.91 -17.64
N LEU A 1160 40.18 58.40 -18.86
CA LEU A 1160 40.25 57.62 -20.09
C LEU A 1160 41.68 57.75 -20.62
N ASN A 1161 42.54 56.81 -20.22
CA ASN A 1161 43.97 56.81 -20.58
C ASN A 1161 44.23 56.04 -21.90
N ALA A 1162 43.39 55.05 -22.21
CA ALA A 1162 43.34 54.37 -23.50
C ALA A 1162 42.59 55.19 -24.58
N SER A 1163 42.72 54.78 -25.85
CA SER A 1163 41.86 55.33 -26.91
C SER A 1163 40.41 54.88 -26.75
N MET A 1164 39.50 55.79 -27.11
CA MET A 1164 38.05 55.60 -27.17
C MET A 1164 37.54 55.47 -28.61
N ASP A 1165 38.42 55.43 -29.62
CA ASP A 1165 38.04 55.41 -31.05
C ASP A 1165 37.15 54.21 -31.43
N GLY A 1166 37.17 53.15 -30.62
CA GLY A 1166 36.32 51.96 -30.78
C GLY A 1166 34.92 52.10 -30.16
N PHE A 1167 34.63 53.13 -29.36
CA PHE A 1167 33.30 53.35 -28.79
C PHE A 1167 32.48 54.29 -29.68
N LEU A 1168 31.49 53.73 -30.36
CA LEU A 1168 30.63 54.43 -31.31
C LEU A 1168 29.36 55.02 -30.65
N GLY A 1169 29.11 54.67 -29.38
CA GLY A 1169 27.89 54.99 -28.63
C GLY A 1169 27.74 56.45 -28.19
N THR A 1170 26.61 56.75 -27.54
CA THR A 1170 26.32 58.11 -27.04
C THR A 1170 26.87 58.31 -25.64
N ALA A 1171 27.77 59.27 -25.47
CA ALA A 1171 28.31 59.66 -24.16
C ALA A 1171 27.62 60.91 -23.59
N SER A 1172 27.45 60.96 -22.27
CA SER A 1172 26.90 62.09 -21.52
C SER A 1172 27.64 62.25 -20.18
N PHE A 1173 27.89 63.50 -19.79
CA PHE A 1173 28.72 63.90 -18.65
C PHE A 1173 28.14 65.10 -17.91
#